data_AF-A0A3A6CPX9-F1
#
_entry.id   AF-A0A3A6CPX9-F1
#
_cell.length_a   1.000
_cell.length_b   1.000
_cell.length_c   1.000
_cell.angle_alpha   90.00
_cell.angle_beta   90.00
_cell.angle_gamma   90.00
#
_symmetry.space_group_name_H-M   'P 1'
#
loop_
_entity.id
_entity.type
_entity.pdbx_description
1 polymer ?
#
loop_
_entity_poly.entity_id
_entity_poly.type
_entity_poly.pdbx_seq_one_letter_code
_entity_poly.pdbx_strand_id
1 'polypeptide(L)'
;MSEELKSNENVGAPQPDALAQIASVDPSPAVGGMHRFTPAMLSRLKKQRQLLSELEHALKNHEFCFFLQPKCNSMTRAIVGMEALVRWNHPTRGCVPPSEFMPLLESTGLVTQLDQYIWESVCKTLHKWQESGSNLVPVSVNVSVVDIVNLDVPQIFSNLVEKYQLEPKLLLAEITETMLAENASLVENTIQGLHRKGFSVMMDDFGSGYSSLNMLKDTNVDAIKLDMKLIDMNQQNRSKGVQIVESVVDMAHRLNLPIIAEGVETPEQVSMLQAADCLYTQGYYFYKPMPVENAEALLAQPNSEDYWDMRRDLMCRDRRAPISDSEQTALALQAYQIFADNVLELSLLNLSTGEYRVIKRDPRLPGAGSDTEEDFAAYCERMVTNKVIHPDDAEMFTDQTDLEALRSAVFSTQQPEAYRFRKNVSGQFVWITMEFLPCRNCCAQNPWATVVVREDAQADHLSEELDFSYSHDTLTGLLNRSLFETDLRTLQASEYDSMVCTYIDVVGLHEINNHLGHRSGDAMLCFIANAARKFFASSRIYRIGGDEFVILTPNQPPYSVWVAVDKMRAFLREKEYEVSVGIQSTNDLHRLDDAMNQAEAAMRQDKQAYYARNGQERQLRGLNEKLEQTLTEKRDAEHFLRVLAPKYKSVFVVDLKTDRMRGVIVPDYFQKILDTSGGSFLAVLQQYRDTQVQPAYRESLADLLDYNYIRSKVLTGDIVEHTYKKTDDTTFRVKVTPYSRSGSHIDETLWIFSDEGASLTPPQTK
;
A
#
# COMPACT_ATOMS: atom_id res chain seq x y z
N MET A 1 -42.37 42.43 -51.55
CA MET A 1 -43.78 42.19 -51.91
C MET A 1 -44.30 41.14 -50.94
N SER A 2 -45.24 41.36 -50.03
CA SER A 2 -46.14 42.50 -49.78
C SER A 2 -46.74 42.33 -48.37
N GLU A 3 -46.92 43.46 -47.68
CA GLU A 3 -48.05 43.84 -46.79
C GLU A 3 -48.67 42.87 -45.76
N GLU A 4 -48.51 43.25 -44.49
CA GLU A 4 -49.56 43.75 -43.57
C GLU A 4 -50.87 42.96 -43.29
N LEU A 5 -51.06 42.69 -41.98
CA LEU A 5 -52.25 42.94 -41.14
C LEU A 5 -53.57 42.15 -41.38
N LYS A 6 -53.94 41.25 -40.44
CA LYS A 6 -54.91 41.51 -39.32
C LYS A 6 -55.39 40.26 -38.56
N SER A 7 -55.44 40.43 -37.23
CA SER A 7 -56.43 39.96 -36.23
C SER A 7 -56.72 38.47 -36.05
N ASN A 8 -56.35 37.93 -34.88
CA ASN A 8 -57.35 37.70 -33.81
C ASN A 8 -56.68 37.52 -32.44
N GLU A 9 -57.12 38.35 -31.49
CA GLU A 9 -56.82 38.26 -30.06
C GLU A 9 -57.67 37.19 -29.37
N ASN A 10 -57.13 36.73 -28.23
CA ASN A 10 -57.72 35.93 -27.14
C ASN A 10 -57.96 34.43 -27.41
N VAL A 11 -57.16 33.58 -26.77
CA VAL A 11 -57.46 32.98 -25.44
C VAL A 11 -56.18 32.36 -24.83
N GLY A 12 -55.81 32.81 -23.62
CA GLY A 12 -55.15 32.00 -22.57
C GLY A 12 -53.69 31.58 -22.76
N ALA A 13 -52.78 32.17 -21.97
CA ALA A 13 -51.58 31.44 -21.52
C ALA A 13 -52.01 30.42 -20.45
N PRO A 14 -51.48 29.18 -20.45
CA PRO A 14 -50.22 28.96 -19.75
C PRO A 14 -49.25 27.91 -20.38
N GLN A 15 -48.01 27.96 -19.88
CA GLN A 15 -46.88 27.00 -19.90
C GLN A 15 -45.88 27.03 -21.06
N PRO A 16 -44.64 27.53 -20.80
CA PRO A 16 -43.47 27.31 -21.65
C PRO A 16 -42.62 26.10 -21.17
N ASP A 17 -43.24 24.93 -20.94
CA ASP A 17 -42.50 23.69 -20.63
C ASP A 17 -42.63 22.62 -21.73
N ALA A 18 -43.01 23.03 -22.94
CA ALA A 18 -43.00 22.16 -24.09
C ALA A 18 -41.64 22.21 -24.81
N LEU A 19 -40.88 21.12 -24.64
CA LEU A 19 -39.88 20.58 -25.57
C LEU A 19 -38.58 21.41 -25.77
N ALA A 20 -37.60 21.14 -24.91
CA ALA A 20 -36.19 21.19 -25.30
C ALA A 20 -35.54 19.83 -25.02
N GLN A 21 -35.80 18.85 -25.89
CA GLN A 21 -35.00 17.63 -25.95
C GLN A 21 -33.70 17.96 -26.68
N ILE A 22 -32.56 17.86 -26.00
CA ILE A 22 -31.25 17.78 -26.65
C ILE A 22 -30.67 16.41 -26.29
N ALA A 23 -30.34 15.63 -27.32
CA ALA A 23 -29.51 14.45 -27.17
C ALA A 23 -28.10 14.91 -26.78
N SER A 24 -27.69 14.68 -25.53
CA SER A 24 -26.28 14.77 -25.16
C SER A 24 -25.62 13.44 -25.51
N VAL A 25 -24.62 13.48 -26.39
CA VAL A 25 -23.69 12.36 -26.59
C VAL A 25 -22.69 12.45 -25.43
N ASP A 26 -22.86 11.62 -24.41
CA ASP A 26 -21.88 11.41 -23.36
C ASP A 26 -20.82 10.42 -23.92
N PRO A 27 -19.50 10.63 -23.78
CA PRO A 27 -18.49 9.72 -24.36
C PRO A 27 -18.29 8.42 -23.56
N SER A 28 -19.22 8.05 -22.67
CA SER A 28 -19.16 6.78 -21.95
C SER A 28 -19.82 5.67 -22.79
N PRO A 29 -19.14 4.54 -23.12
CA PRO A 29 -19.62 3.58 -24.12
C PRO A 29 -20.87 2.75 -23.77
N ALA A 30 -21.67 3.08 -22.74
CA ALA A 30 -22.56 2.08 -22.14
C ALA A 30 -23.99 2.49 -21.76
N VAL A 31 -24.47 3.73 -21.98
CA VAL A 31 -25.92 4.02 -21.78
C VAL A 31 -26.39 5.17 -22.69
N GLY A 32 -27.03 4.83 -23.80
CA GLY A 32 -27.87 5.77 -24.56
C GLY A 32 -29.21 5.97 -23.84
N GLY A 33 -29.24 6.80 -22.79
CA GLY A 33 -30.44 7.07 -22.00
C GLY A 33 -31.03 8.45 -22.27
N MET A 34 -32.32 8.52 -22.64
CA MET A 34 -33.06 9.79 -22.69
C MET A 34 -33.41 10.22 -21.25
N HIS A 35 -32.58 11.06 -20.64
CA HIS A 35 -32.83 11.59 -19.31
C HIS A 35 -33.79 12.79 -19.35
N ARG A 36 -34.77 12.86 -18.43
CA ARG A 36 -35.57 14.08 -18.24
C ARG A 36 -34.66 15.19 -17.76
N PHE A 37 -34.63 16.29 -18.52
CA PHE A 37 -33.88 17.49 -18.21
C PHE A 37 -34.31 18.04 -16.84
N THR A 38 -33.43 17.94 -15.85
CA THR A 38 -33.63 18.61 -14.57
C THR A 38 -33.08 20.04 -14.68
N PRO A 39 -33.71 21.04 -14.02
CA PRO A 39 -33.16 22.40 -13.97
C PRO A 39 -31.70 22.45 -13.46
N ALA A 40 -31.30 21.49 -12.61
CA ALA A 40 -29.94 21.34 -12.13
C ALA A 40 -28.95 20.92 -13.25
N MET A 41 -29.34 20.01 -14.14
CA MET A 41 -28.52 19.62 -15.31
C MET A 41 -28.32 20.79 -16.28
N LEU A 42 -29.37 21.58 -16.55
CA LEU A 42 -29.25 22.80 -17.36
C LEU A 42 -28.30 23.80 -16.72
N SER A 43 -28.43 24.01 -15.41
CA SER A 43 -27.57 24.93 -14.68
C SER A 43 -26.11 24.47 -14.75
N ARG A 44 -25.84 23.16 -14.60
CA ARG A 44 -24.49 22.58 -14.75
C ARG A 44 -23.93 22.76 -16.16
N LEU A 45 -24.70 22.44 -17.20
CA LEU A 45 -24.28 22.60 -18.59
C LEU A 45 -24.05 24.08 -18.97
N LYS A 46 -24.92 24.99 -18.49
CA LYS A 46 -24.72 26.44 -18.67
C LYS A 46 -23.45 26.91 -17.97
N LYS A 47 -23.21 26.48 -16.74
CA LYS A 47 -21.98 26.80 -15.99
C LYS A 47 -20.73 26.26 -16.68
N GLN A 48 -20.74 25.00 -17.14
CA GLN A 48 -19.61 24.42 -17.87
C GLN A 48 -19.34 25.14 -19.19
N ARG A 49 -20.39 25.45 -19.97
CA ARG A 49 -20.25 26.20 -21.23
C ARG A 49 -19.74 27.63 -21.00
N GLN A 50 -20.23 28.28 -19.95
CA GLN A 50 -19.75 29.60 -19.56
C GLN A 50 -18.27 29.53 -19.15
N LEU A 51 -17.91 28.58 -18.29
CA LEU A 51 -16.52 28.37 -17.85
C LEU A 51 -15.60 28.07 -19.04
N LEU A 52 -16.03 27.23 -19.99
CA LEU A 52 -15.25 26.94 -21.21
C LEU A 52 -14.99 28.20 -22.03
N SER A 53 -16.02 29.03 -22.20
CA SER A 53 -15.86 30.32 -22.89
C SER A 53 -14.89 31.22 -22.13
N GLU A 54 -15.00 31.31 -20.80
CA GLU A 54 -14.07 32.08 -19.98
C GLU A 54 -12.62 31.55 -20.10
N LEU A 55 -12.40 30.24 -20.15
CA LEU A 55 -11.08 29.63 -20.30
C LEU A 55 -10.46 29.94 -21.68
N GLU A 56 -11.24 29.89 -22.75
CA GLU A 56 -10.76 30.27 -24.10
C GLU A 56 -10.36 31.76 -24.17
N HIS A 57 -11.09 32.64 -23.49
CA HIS A 57 -10.71 34.05 -23.37
C HIS A 57 -9.47 34.22 -22.50
N ALA A 58 -9.38 33.50 -21.38
CA ALA A 58 -8.25 33.55 -20.47
C ALA A 58 -6.93 33.13 -21.14
N LEU A 59 -6.96 32.11 -22.00
CA LEU A 59 -5.80 31.69 -22.79
C LEU A 59 -5.34 32.79 -23.75
N LYS A 60 -6.28 33.46 -24.43
CA LYS A 60 -5.97 34.57 -25.37
C LYS A 60 -5.49 35.83 -24.66
N ASN A 61 -6.02 36.11 -23.48
CA ASN A 61 -5.71 37.31 -22.69
C ASN A 61 -4.48 37.13 -21.78
N HIS A 62 -3.85 35.95 -21.77
CA HIS A 62 -2.74 35.63 -20.88
C HIS A 62 -3.09 35.80 -19.39
N GLU A 63 -4.28 35.35 -18.99
CA GLU A 63 -4.77 35.40 -17.60
C GLU A 63 -4.25 34.25 -16.73
N PHE A 64 -3.64 33.24 -17.34
CA PHE A 64 -2.97 32.16 -16.61
C PHE A 64 -1.57 32.60 -16.20
N CYS A 65 -1.21 32.24 -14.98
CA CYS A 65 0.14 32.36 -14.46
C CYS A 65 0.55 31.05 -13.79
N PHE A 66 1.77 30.98 -13.28
CA PHE A 66 2.21 29.89 -12.44
C PHE A 66 2.75 30.42 -11.13
N PHE A 67 2.52 29.67 -10.07
CA PHE A 67 3.17 29.86 -8.78
C PHE A 67 4.30 28.84 -8.70
N LEU A 68 5.35 29.19 -7.97
CA LEU A 68 6.47 28.30 -7.72
C LEU A 68 6.37 27.75 -6.31
N GLN A 69 6.52 26.44 -6.16
CA GLN A 69 6.67 25.81 -4.87
C GLN A 69 8.10 25.27 -4.72
N PRO A 70 8.88 25.74 -3.74
CA PRO A 70 10.21 25.22 -3.47
C PRO A 70 10.23 23.75 -3.04
N LYS A 71 11.19 23.01 -3.59
CA LYS A 71 11.65 21.69 -3.15
C LYS A 71 12.89 21.91 -2.30
N CYS A 72 12.91 21.36 -1.10
CA CYS A 72 13.95 21.64 -0.11
C CYS A 72 14.66 20.37 0.33
N ASN A 73 15.97 20.50 0.58
CA ASN A 73 16.69 19.55 1.41
C ASN A 73 16.25 19.78 2.87
N SER A 74 15.66 18.77 3.48
CA SER A 74 15.08 18.85 4.82
C SER A 74 16.14 19.09 5.91
N MET A 75 17.39 18.70 5.68
CA MET A 75 18.50 18.87 6.62
C MET A 75 19.09 20.28 6.56
N THR A 76 19.45 20.74 5.35
CA THR A 76 20.12 22.04 5.18
C THR A 76 19.14 23.20 5.02
N ARG A 77 17.85 22.92 4.79
CA ARG A 77 16.82 23.88 4.37
C ARG A 77 17.08 24.52 3.01
N ALA A 78 18.13 24.11 2.29
CA ALA A 78 18.47 24.64 0.98
C ALA A 78 17.39 24.30 -0.04
N ILE A 79 17.12 25.22 -0.97
CA ILE A 79 16.19 25.02 -2.08
C ILE A 79 16.95 24.31 -3.19
N VAL A 80 16.52 23.10 -3.55
CA VAL A 80 17.18 22.26 -4.57
C VAL A 80 16.47 22.32 -5.93
N GLY A 81 15.24 22.82 -5.96
CA GLY A 81 14.42 22.95 -7.15
C GLY A 81 13.11 23.63 -6.83
N MET A 82 12.28 23.85 -7.84
CA MET A 82 10.92 24.36 -7.68
C MET A 82 9.95 23.64 -8.60
N GLU A 83 8.69 23.56 -8.23
CA GLU A 83 7.61 23.11 -9.10
C GLU A 83 6.76 24.29 -9.58
N ALA A 84 6.49 24.35 -10.88
CA ALA A 84 5.59 25.32 -11.47
C ALA A 84 4.14 24.83 -11.44
N LEU A 85 3.33 25.48 -10.61
CA LEU A 85 1.93 25.15 -10.39
C LEU A 85 1.03 26.20 -11.03
N VAL A 86 0.25 25.80 -12.02
CA VAL A 86 -0.64 26.71 -12.75
C VAL A 86 -1.68 27.37 -11.84
N ARG A 87 -1.99 28.64 -12.11
CA ARG A 87 -3.02 29.43 -11.43
C ARG A 87 -3.75 30.27 -12.46
N TRP A 88 -5.05 30.42 -12.30
CA TRP A 88 -5.82 31.33 -13.16
C TRP A 88 -6.12 32.61 -12.40
N ASN A 89 -5.55 33.73 -12.85
CA ASN A 89 -5.84 35.03 -12.29
C ASN A 89 -7.08 35.63 -12.96
N HIS A 90 -8.25 35.17 -12.53
CA HIS A 90 -9.52 35.58 -13.10
C HIS A 90 -9.84 37.05 -12.75
N PRO A 91 -10.20 37.91 -13.71
CA PRO A 91 -10.41 39.35 -13.48
C PRO A 91 -11.40 39.69 -12.36
N THR A 92 -12.45 38.87 -12.19
CA THR A 92 -13.48 39.07 -11.16
C THR A 92 -13.43 38.10 -9.98
N ARG A 93 -12.78 36.93 -10.12
CA ARG A 93 -12.77 35.87 -9.09
C ARG A 93 -11.43 35.82 -8.35
N GLY A 94 -10.42 36.55 -8.82
CA GLY A 94 -9.06 36.45 -8.30
C GLY A 94 -8.42 35.13 -8.70
N CYS A 95 -7.54 34.61 -7.84
CA CYS A 95 -6.78 33.40 -8.11
C CYS A 95 -7.65 32.15 -7.96
N VAL A 96 -8.02 31.53 -9.09
CA VAL A 96 -8.81 30.29 -9.17
C VAL A 96 -7.86 29.08 -9.16
N PRO A 97 -8.11 28.05 -8.33
CA PRO A 97 -7.25 26.88 -8.23
C PRO A 97 -7.43 25.89 -9.41
N PRO A 98 -6.38 25.12 -9.76
CA PRO A 98 -6.41 24.13 -10.84
C PRO A 98 -7.58 23.15 -10.78
N SER A 99 -7.96 22.68 -9.58
CA SER A 99 -9.04 21.70 -9.41
C SER A 99 -10.40 22.15 -9.95
N GLU A 100 -10.62 23.47 -10.12
CA GLU A 100 -11.87 24.01 -10.65
C GLU A 100 -11.90 24.01 -12.20
N PHE A 101 -10.75 24.11 -12.87
CA PHE A 101 -10.68 24.29 -14.32
C PHE A 101 -9.91 23.21 -15.10
N MET A 102 -8.93 22.54 -14.49
CA MET A 102 -8.13 21.50 -15.14
C MET A 102 -8.97 20.36 -15.72
N PRO A 103 -9.96 19.78 -15.00
CA PRO A 103 -10.78 18.70 -15.56
C PRO A 103 -11.51 19.10 -16.84
N LEU A 104 -11.90 20.38 -16.96
CA LEU A 104 -12.58 20.89 -18.15
C LEU A 104 -11.57 21.09 -19.30
N LEU A 105 -10.37 21.60 -19.03
CA LEU A 105 -9.32 21.76 -20.03
C LEU A 105 -8.82 20.43 -20.59
N GLU A 106 -8.67 19.42 -19.74
CA GLU A 106 -8.29 18.06 -20.14
C GLU A 106 -9.38 17.43 -21.03
N SER A 107 -10.66 17.50 -20.62
CA SER A 107 -11.77 16.94 -21.41
C SER A 107 -11.99 17.59 -22.78
N THR A 108 -11.51 18.83 -22.95
CA THR A 108 -11.65 19.61 -24.19
C THR A 108 -10.39 19.63 -25.04
N GLY A 109 -9.28 19.09 -24.53
CA GLY A 109 -7.96 19.12 -25.17
C GLY A 109 -7.25 20.48 -25.13
N LEU A 110 -7.87 21.51 -24.55
CA LEU A 110 -7.30 22.86 -24.42
C LEU A 110 -6.13 22.92 -23.44
N VAL A 111 -5.96 21.90 -22.60
CA VAL A 111 -4.82 21.76 -21.67
C VAL A 111 -3.48 21.87 -22.41
N THR A 112 -3.38 21.33 -23.63
CA THR A 112 -2.16 21.40 -24.46
C THR A 112 -1.71 22.83 -24.78
N GLN A 113 -2.66 23.75 -24.98
CA GLN A 113 -2.35 25.17 -25.23
C GLN A 113 -1.91 25.87 -23.95
N LEU A 114 -2.53 25.51 -22.82
CA LEU A 114 -2.16 26.03 -21.52
C LEU A 114 -0.74 25.58 -21.15
N ASP A 115 -0.44 24.29 -21.28
CA ASP A 115 0.84 23.73 -20.86
C ASP A 115 1.99 24.28 -21.70
N GLN A 116 1.85 24.39 -23.03
CA GLN A 116 2.83 25.09 -23.87
C GLN A 116 3.06 26.54 -23.43
N TYR A 117 1.99 27.26 -23.07
CA TYR A 117 2.10 28.62 -22.58
C TYR A 117 2.83 28.69 -21.23
N ILE A 118 2.57 27.75 -20.32
CA ILE A 118 3.25 27.66 -19.02
C ILE A 118 4.71 27.26 -19.19
N TRP A 119 5.03 26.26 -20.02
CA TRP A 119 6.41 25.85 -20.30
C TRP A 119 7.23 27.01 -20.87
N GLU A 120 6.67 27.75 -21.83
CA GLU A 120 7.34 28.94 -22.37
C GLU A 120 7.53 30.03 -21.29
N SER A 121 6.54 30.24 -20.43
CA SER A 121 6.61 31.24 -19.34
C SER A 121 7.65 30.87 -18.27
N VAL A 122 7.79 29.58 -17.96
CA VAL A 122 8.85 29.05 -17.08
C VAL A 122 10.23 29.28 -17.71
N CYS A 123 10.41 28.92 -18.98
CA CYS A 123 11.69 29.16 -19.68
C CYS A 123 12.04 30.66 -19.76
N LYS A 124 11.07 31.54 -20.00
CA LYS A 124 11.27 33.01 -19.93
C LYS A 124 11.78 33.44 -18.55
N THR A 125 11.21 32.87 -17.49
CA THR A 125 11.58 33.18 -16.10
C THR A 125 12.98 32.68 -15.77
N LEU A 126 13.30 31.44 -16.12
CA LEU A 126 14.65 30.87 -15.97
C LEU A 126 15.70 31.70 -16.73
N HIS A 127 15.37 32.17 -17.95
CA HIS A 127 16.26 33.02 -18.73
C HIS A 127 16.51 34.36 -18.05
N LYS A 128 15.46 35.00 -17.52
CA LYS A 128 15.57 36.25 -16.73
C LYS A 128 16.49 36.04 -15.51
N TRP A 129 16.39 34.90 -14.83
CA TRP A 129 17.26 34.58 -13.70
C TRP A 129 18.72 34.40 -14.15
N GLN A 130 18.94 33.73 -15.28
CA GLN A 130 20.26 33.54 -15.87
C GLN A 130 20.91 34.87 -16.28
N GLU A 131 20.17 35.77 -16.95
CA GLU A 131 20.70 37.08 -17.39
C GLU A 131 20.98 38.03 -16.22
N SER A 132 20.17 37.98 -15.16
CA SER A 132 20.35 38.82 -13.98
C SER A 132 21.47 38.34 -13.05
N GLY A 133 22.08 37.18 -13.33
CA GLY A 133 23.04 36.54 -12.42
C GLY A 133 22.40 36.11 -11.10
N SER A 134 21.08 35.91 -11.10
CA SER A 134 20.35 35.42 -9.94
C SER A 134 20.64 33.94 -9.71
N ASN A 135 20.39 33.48 -8.50
CA ASN A 135 20.50 32.09 -8.14
C ASN A 135 19.57 31.21 -8.99
N LEU A 136 20.14 30.26 -9.73
CA LEU A 136 19.43 29.38 -10.66
C LEU A 136 19.10 28.05 -10.00
N VAL A 137 17.82 27.69 -10.02
CA VAL A 137 17.30 26.38 -9.63
C VAL A 137 16.60 25.70 -10.79
N PRO A 138 16.65 24.36 -10.88
CA PRO A 138 15.80 23.64 -11.82
C PRO A 138 14.33 23.83 -11.44
N VAL A 139 13.49 24.04 -12.46
CA VAL A 139 12.04 24.16 -12.33
C VAL A 139 11.38 22.99 -13.04
N SER A 140 10.52 22.28 -12.33
CA SER A 140 9.73 21.20 -12.87
C SER A 140 8.36 21.67 -13.35
N VAL A 141 7.89 21.07 -14.44
CA VAL A 141 6.60 21.35 -15.07
C VAL A 141 5.83 20.06 -15.29
N ASN A 142 4.52 20.12 -15.10
CA ASN A 142 3.62 18.99 -15.33
C ASN A 142 3.45 18.73 -16.84
N VAL A 143 3.40 17.45 -17.21
CA VAL A 143 3.12 16.98 -18.58
C VAL A 143 1.97 15.98 -18.53
N SER A 144 0.85 16.30 -19.19
CA SER A 144 -0.36 15.48 -19.19
C SER A 144 -0.35 14.37 -20.25
N VAL A 145 -1.22 13.37 -20.10
CA VAL A 145 -1.42 12.33 -21.14
C VAL A 145 -1.85 12.95 -22.47
N VAL A 146 -2.69 13.99 -22.38
CA VAL A 146 -3.20 14.71 -23.55
C VAL A 146 -2.06 15.39 -24.31
N ASP A 147 -1.04 15.90 -23.61
CA ASP A 147 0.16 16.45 -24.26
C ASP A 147 0.95 15.38 -24.98
N ILE A 148 1.24 14.26 -24.32
CA ILE A 148 2.02 13.16 -24.90
C ILE A 148 1.36 12.59 -26.16
N VAL A 149 0.03 12.55 -26.19
CA VAL A 149 -0.73 12.06 -27.35
C VAL A 149 -0.74 13.07 -28.50
N ASN A 150 -0.87 14.36 -28.20
CA ASN A 150 -1.11 15.39 -29.22
C ASN A 150 0.14 16.15 -29.67
N LEU A 151 1.23 16.10 -28.89
CA LEU A 151 2.42 16.91 -29.07
C LEU A 151 3.70 16.06 -29.10
N ASP A 152 4.70 16.55 -29.82
CA ASP A 152 6.09 16.09 -29.65
C ASP A 152 6.73 16.87 -28.49
N VAL A 153 6.40 16.46 -27.26
CA VAL A 153 6.90 17.09 -26.02
C VAL A 153 8.43 17.22 -26.01
N PRO A 154 9.23 16.18 -26.35
CA PRO A 154 10.68 16.31 -26.42
C PRO A 154 11.16 17.38 -27.43
N GLN A 155 10.50 17.53 -28.58
CA GLN A 155 10.85 18.57 -29.53
C GLN A 155 10.48 19.97 -29.04
N ILE A 156 9.32 20.14 -28.41
CA ILE A 156 8.91 21.42 -27.85
C ILE A 156 9.89 21.87 -26.75
N PHE A 157 10.26 20.98 -25.83
CA PHE A 157 11.22 21.29 -24.76
C PHE A 157 12.59 21.72 -25.34
N SER A 158 13.10 20.97 -26.33
CA SER A 158 14.32 21.32 -27.07
C SER A 158 14.25 22.74 -27.64
N ASN A 159 13.17 23.03 -28.37
CA ASN A 159 13.00 24.33 -29.02
C ASN A 159 12.93 25.47 -27.99
N LEU A 160 12.27 25.26 -26.85
CA LEU A 160 12.17 26.27 -25.79
C LEU A 160 13.53 26.54 -25.14
N VAL A 161 14.26 25.49 -24.77
CA VAL A 161 15.60 25.63 -24.16
C VAL A 161 16.60 26.26 -25.14
N GLU A 162 16.54 25.91 -26.43
CA GLU A 162 17.33 26.55 -27.49
C GLU A 162 16.96 28.03 -27.67
N LYS A 163 15.65 28.34 -27.74
CA LYS A 163 15.13 29.71 -27.90
C LYS A 163 15.59 30.64 -26.78
N TYR A 164 15.63 30.13 -25.54
CA TYR A 164 15.99 30.88 -24.34
C TYR A 164 17.44 30.64 -23.88
N GLN A 165 18.25 29.92 -24.66
CA GLN A 165 19.66 29.62 -24.34
C GLN A 165 19.85 29.07 -22.92
N LEU A 166 18.98 28.14 -22.53
CA LEU A 166 19.03 27.48 -21.23
C LEU A 166 19.81 26.17 -21.31
N GLU A 167 20.25 25.64 -20.17
CA GLU A 167 20.70 24.26 -20.10
C GLU A 167 19.50 23.32 -19.89
N PRO A 168 19.40 22.17 -20.60
CA PRO A 168 18.28 21.23 -20.46
C PRO A 168 18.02 20.76 -19.03
N LYS A 169 19.06 20.71 -18.18
CA LYS A 169 18.98 20.31 -16.76
C LYS A 169 18.14 21.26 -15.89
N LEU A 170 17.87 22.48 -16.35
CA LEU A 170 17.08 23.47 -15.60
C LEU A 170 15.56 23.31 -15.77
N LEU A 171 15.12 22.55 -16.76
CA LEU A 171 13.71 22.26 -17.00
C LEU A 171 13.47 20.76 -16.78
N LEU A 172 12.65 20.42 -15.79
CA LEU A 172 12.32 19.04 -15.44
C LEU A 172 10.88 18.73 -15.86
N ALA A 173 10.61 17.52 -16.35
CA ALA A 173 9.26 17.08 -16.66
C ALA A 173 8.70 16.21 -15.52
N GLU A 174 7.46 16.45 -15.11
CA GLU A 174 6.74 15.60 -14.16
C GLU A 174 5.62 14.84 -14.89
N ILE A 175 5.55 13.53 -14.65
CA ILE A 175 4.58 12.62 -15.28
C ILE A 175 3.94 11.78 -14.17
N THR A 176 2.61 11.73 -14.10
CA THR A 176 1.93 11.01 -13.02
C THR A 176 1.98 9.49 -13.21
N GLU A 177 1.96 8.73 -12.11
CA GLU A 177 1.99 7.25 -12.11
C GLU A 177 0.89 6.63 -12.99
N THR A 178 -0.32 7.18 -12.94
CA THR A 178 -1.48 6.68 -13.72
C THR A 178 -1.21 6.74 -15.23
N MET A 179 -0.47 7.74 -15.71
CA MET A 179 -0.13 7.86 -17.15
C MET A 179 0.73 6.68 -17.62
N LEU A 180 1.71 6.31 -16.80
CA LEU A 180 2.60 5.18 -17.07
C LEU A 180 1.83 3.85 -17.06
N ALA A 181 0.80 3.72 -16.20
CA ALA A 181 0.01 2.50 -16.10
C ALA A 181 -0.93 2.31 -17.30
N GLU A 182 -1.57 3.37 -17.77
CA GLU A 182 -2.55 3.30 -18.86
C GLU A 182 -1.93 3.25 -20.26
N ASN A 183 -0.81 3.98 -20.48
CA ASN A 183 -0.20 4.18 -21.80
C ASN A 183 1.31 3.96 -21.81
N ALA A 184 1.78 2.89 -21.15
CA ALA A 184 3.20 2.60 -20.92
C ALA A 184 4.12 2.83 -22.14
N SER A 185 3.77 2.29 -23.31
CA SER A 185 4.65 2.38 -24.50
C SER A 185 4.80 3.79 -25.05
N LEU A 186 3.73 4.59 -25.06
CA LEU A 186 3.78 5.96 -25.56
C LEU A 186 4.54 6.87 -24.58
N VAL A 187 4.26 6.72 -23.28
CA VAL A 187 4.93 7.49 -22.23
C VAL A 187 6.42 7.14 -22.18
N GLU A 188 6.79 5.86 -22.26
CA GLU A 188 8.19 5.43 -22.27
C GLU A 188 8.97 6.01 -23.47
N ASN A 189 8.37 6.03 -24.66
CA ASN A 189 8.97 6.65 -25.84
C ASN A 189 9.23 8.16 -25.63
N THR A 190 8.28 8.86 -25.01
CA THR A 190 8.42 10.28 -24.67
C THR A 190 9.52 10.51 -23.64
N ILE A 191 9.58 9.68 -22.59
CA ILE A 191 10.63 9.72 -21.57
C ILE A 191 12.02 9.52 -22.22
N GLN A 192 12.17 8.48 -23.04
CA GLN A 192 13.42 8.24 -23.77
C GLN A 192 13.78 9.42 -24.70
N GLY A 193 12.78 10.04 -25.34
CA GLY A 193 12.95 11.24 -26.16
C GLY A 193 13.48 12.43 -25.36
N LEU A 194 12.93 12.67 -24.17
CA LEU A 194 13.38 13.71 -23.23
C LEU A 194 14.82 13.44 -22.76
N HIS A 195 15.15 12.20 -22.37
CA HIS A 195 16.51 11.83 -21.96
C HIS A 195 17.55 12.01 -23.05
N ARG A 196 17.24 11.60 -24.29
CA ARG A 196 18.15 11.80 -25.44
C ARG A 196 18.49 13.27 -25.68
N LYS A 197 17.63 14.18 -25.21
CA LYS A 197 17.80 15.63 -25.31
C LYS A 197 18.33 16.27 -24.02
N GLY A 198 18.65 15.47 -23.00
CA GLY A 198 19.26 15.91 -21.75
C GLY A 198 18.29 16.43 -20.69
N PHE A 199 16.99 16.23 -20.87
CA PHE A 199 15.97 16.57 -19.86
C PHE A 199 15.85 15.45 -18.83
N SER A 200 15.57 15.82 -17.58
CA SER A 200 15.24 14.85 -16.53
C SER A 200 13.73 14.74 -16.36
N VAL A 201 13.28 13.53 -16.02
CA VAL A 201 11.87 13.19 -15.83
C VAL A 201 11.66 12.65 -14.43
N MET A 202 10.64 13.18 -13.76
CA MET A 202 10.22 12.79 -12.43
C MET A 202 8.86 12.08 -12.51
N MET A 203 8.70 11.02 -11.73
CA MET A 203 7.41 10.37 -11.55
C MET A 203 6.64 11.06 -10.43
N ASP A 204 5.45 11.55 -10.73
CA ASP A 204 4.57 12.24 -9.79
C ASP A 204 3.46 11.32 -9.24
N ASP A 205 2.88 11.71 -8.10
CA ASP A 205 1.75 11.02 -7.46
C ASP A 205 2.02 9.54 -7.12
N PHE A 206 3.28 9.17 -6.87
CA PHE A 206 3.67 7.77 -6.68
C PHE A 206 2.99 7.16 -5.45
N GLY A 207 2.24 6.09 -5.71
CA GLY A 207 1.47 5.27 -4.78
C GLY A 207 -0.01 5.65 -4.70
N SER A 208 -0.43 6.80 -5.21
CA SER A 208 -1.85 7.23 -5.23
C SER A 208 -2.71 6.38 -6.19
N GLY A 209 -2.07 5.65 -7.10
CA GLY A 209 -2.71 4.83 -8.14
C GLY A 209 -2.35 3.33 -8.10
N TYR A 210 -2.18 2.74 -9.29
CA TYR A 210 -1.93 1.31 -9.49
C TYR A 210 -0.63 0.85 -8.81
N SER A 211 -0.74 0.14 -7.69
CA SER A 211 0.40 -0.44 -6.93
C SER A 211 1.27 -1.39 -7.77
N SER A 212 2.19 -0.84 -8.56
CA SER A 212 2.97 -1.60 -9.52
C SER A 212 4.44 -1.36 -9.30
N LEU A 213 4.99 -1.97 -8.24
CA LEU A 213 6.44 -2.14 -8.08
C LEU A 213 7.09 -2.73 -9.35
N ASN A 214 6.33 -3.48 -10.15
CA ASN A 214 6.72 -3.96 -11.46
C ASN A 214 6.97 -2.84 -12.49
N MET A 215 6.27 -1.72 -12.42
CA MET A 215 6.49 -0.58 -13.32
C MET A 215 7.81 0.14 -13.03
N LEU A 216 8.18 0.28 -11.75
CA LEU A 216 9.46 0.91 -11.36
C LEU A 216 10.68 0.17 -11.92
N LYS A 217 10.57 -1.13 -12.16
CA LYS A 217 11.65 -1.93 -12.75
C LYS A 217 11.95 -1.53 -14.20
N ASP A 218 10.89 -1.26 -14.98
CA ASP A 218 11.00 -1.04 -16.43
C ASP A 218 10.92 0.46 -16.79
N THR A 219 10.52 1.31 -15.84
CA THR A 219 10.39 2.76 -16.05
C THR A 219 11.70 3.48 -15.71
N ASN A 220 12.34 4.07 -16.71
CA ASN A 220 13.62 4.79 -16.57
C ASN A 220 13.43 6.25 -16.07
N VAL A 221 12.72 6.51 -14.99
CA VAL A 221 12.61 7.87 -14.42
C VAL A 221 13.84 8.24 -13.58
N ASP A 222 14.03 9.55 -13.34
CA ASP A 222 15.20 10.08 -12.68
C ASP A 222 14.99 10.44 -11.21
N ALA A 223 13.73 10.58 -10.78
CA ALA A 223 13.32 10.77 -9.39
C ALA A 223 11.85 10.38 -9.22
N ILE A 224 11.45 10.07 -7.99
CA ILE A 224 10.08 9.73 -7.61
C ILE A 224 9.56 10.78 -6.63
N LYS A 225 8.32 11.25 -6.81
CA LYS A 225 7.61 12.13 -5.87
C LYS A 225 6.57 11.29 -5.12
N LEU A 226 6.75 11.17 -3.80
CA LEU A 226 5.93 10.35 -2.90
C LEU A 226 4.83 11.19 -2.26
N ASP A 227 3.56 10.94 -2.59
CA ASP A 227 2.42 11.68 -2.00
C ASP A 227 2.17 11.22 -0.54
N MET A 228 2.27 12.16 0.42
CA MET A 228 1.97 11.88 1.83
C MET A 228 0.51 11.52 2.11
N LYS A 229 -0.44 11.75 1.18
CA LYS A 229 -1.83 11.26 1.32
C LYS A 229 -1.94 9.74 1.38
N LEU A 230 -0.93 9.01 0.91
CA LEU A 230 -0.85 7.56 1.05
C LEU A 230 -0.73 7.08 2.49
N ILE A 231 -0.28 7.97 3.36
CA ILE A 231 0.07 7.67 4.74
C ILE A 231 -0.95 8.38 5.62
N ASP A 232 -2.07 7.68 5.88
CA ASP A 232 -3.05 8.15 6.85
C ASP A 232 -2.43 8.16 8.25
N MET A 233 -2.04 9.36 8.71
CA MET A 233 -1.40 9.59 10.01
C MET A 233 -2.38 9.56 11.21
N ASN A 234 -3.55 8.97 11.04
CA ASN A 234 -4.44 8.64 12.16
C ASN A 234 -3.69 7.82 13.23
N GLN A 235 -3.90 8.11 14.53
CA GLN A 235 -3.15 7.51 15.65
C GLN A 235 -3.12 5.97 15.65
N GLN A 236 -4.13 5.31 15.07
CA GLN A 236 -4.20 3.85 14.96
C GLN A 236 -3.40 3.26 13.78
N ASN A 237 -3.12 4.05 12.74
CA ASN A 237 -2.43 3.62 11.51
C ASN A 237 -1.05 4.24 11.33
N ARG A 238 -0.63 5.15 12.22
CA ARG A 238 0.67 5.85 12.15
C ARG A 238 1.86 4.89 12.01
N SER A 239 1.88 3.77 12.74
CA SER A 239 2.97 2.79 12.66
C SER A 239 3.03 2.08 11.30
N LYS A 240 1.89 1.71 10.73
CA LYS A 240 1.81 1.11 9.38
C LYS A 240 2.21 2.11 8.30
N GLY A 241 1.77 3.35 8.45
CA GLY A 241 2.14 4.45 7.56
C GLY A 241 3.65 4.66 7.49
N VAL A 242 4.31 4.73 8.65
CA VAL A 242 5.77 4.85 8.76
C VAL A 242 6.48 3.66 8.08
N GLN A 243 6.05 2.43 8.37
CA GLN A 243 6.65 1.22 7.78
C GLN A 243 6.52 1.19 6.25
N ILE A 244 5.41 1.68 5.70
CA ILE A 244 5.22 1.80 4.24
C ILE A 244 6.20 2.83 3.66
N VAL A 245 6.34 4.00 4.29
CA VAL A 245 7.30 5.02 3.86
C VAL A 245 8.71 4.47 3.86
N GLU A 246 9.15 3.87 4.97
CA GLU A 246 10.49 3.27 5.10
C GLU A 246 10.72 2.21 4.01
N SER A 247 9.75 1.33 3.78
CA SER A 247 9.85 0.29 2.74
C SER A 247 9.96 0.88 1.33
N VAL A 248 9.20 1.95 1.04
CA VAL A 248 9.25 2.63 -0.26
C VAL A 248 10.58 3.37 -0.44
N VAL A 249 11.06 4.03 0.61
CA VAL A 249 12.33 4.76 0.58
C VAL A 249 13.51 3.81 0.39
N ASP A 250 13.55 2.72 1.15
CA ASP A 250 14.57 1.67 1.01
C ASP A 250 14.57 1.05 -0.39
N MET A 251 13.40 0.84 -0.97
CA MET A 251 13.26 0.29 -2.31
C MET A 251 13.80 1.24 -3.37
N ALA A 252 13.45 2.53 -3.33
CA ALA A 252 13.98 3.50 -4.28
C ALA A 252 15.51 3.68 -4.12
N HIS A 253 16.02 3.67 -2.89
CA HIS A 253 17.46 3.69 -2.64
C HIS A 253 18.17 2.49 -3.27
N ARG A 254 17.62 1.28 -3.16
CA ARG A 254 18.17 0.08 -3.84
C ARG A 254 18.12 0.19 -5.36
N LEU A 255 17.20 0.97 -5.91
CA LEU A 255 17.09 1.27 -7.34
C LEU A 255 17.92 2.49 -7.76
N ASN A 256 18.66 3.13 -6.85
CA ASN A 256 19.36 4.40 -7.06
C ASN A 256 18.45 5.54 -7.58
N LEU A 257 17.19 5.55 -7.14
CA LEU A 257 16.20 6.56 -7.50
C LEU A 257 16.06 7.57 -6.35
N PRO A 258 16.37 8.87 -6.56
CA PRO A 258 16.05 9.92 -5.60
C PRO A 258 14.55 9.99 -5.33
N ILE A 259 14.17 10.22 -4.08
CA ILE A 259 12.78 10.46 -3.68
C ILE A 259 12.62 11.89 -3.17
N ILE A 260 11.50 12.51 -3.53
CA ILE A 260 10.99 13.74 -2.94
C ILE A 260 9.65 13.43 -2.28
N ALA A 261 9.50 13.69 -0.99
CA ALA A 261 8.21 13.55 -0.32
C ALA A 261 7.35 14.82 -0.47
N GLU A 262 6.10 14.64 -0.87
CA GLU A 262 5.16 15.73 -1.20
C GLU A 262 4.02 15.84 -0.20
N GLY A 263 3.53 17.07 0.03
CA GLY A 263 2.43 17.29 0.97
C GLY A 263 2.87 17.20 2.43
N VAL A 264 4.14 17.53 2.72
CA VAL A 264 4.66 17.57 4.08
C VAL A 264 4.20 18.86 4.79
N GLU A 265 3.38 18.72 5.83
CA GLU A 265 2.74 19.85 6.53
C GLU A 265 3.22 20.03 7.96
N THR A 266 3.76 18.97 8.58
CA THR A 266 4.10 18.95 10.02
C THR A 266 5.58 18.66 10.28
N PRO A 267 6.16 19.16 11.39
CA PRO A 267 7.53 18.84 11.78
C PRO A 267 7.72 17.35 12.08
N GLU A 268 6.69 16.66 12.55
CA GLU A 268 6.72 15.21 12.80
C GLU A 268 6.88 14.42 11.50
N GLN A 269 6.22 14.83 10.42
CA GLN A 269 6.39 14.22 9.09
C GLN A 269 7.81 14.44 8.55
N VAL A 270 8.37 15.66 8.70
CA VAL A 270 9.76 15.93 8.30
C VAL A 270 10.73 15.03 9.07
N SER A 271 10.54 14.92 10.39
CA SER A 271 11.42 14.10 11.24
C SER A 271 11.34 12.61 10.87
N MET A 272 10.15 12.11 10.53
CA MET A 272 9.95 10.75 10.03
C MET A 272 10.68 10.52 8.70
N LEU A 273 10.50 11.42 7.74
CA LEU A 273 11.12 11.32 6.42
C LEU A 273 12.65 11.39 6.51
N GLN A 274 13.18 12.23 7.39
CA GLN A 274 14.61 12.29 7.69
C GLN A 274 15.14 10.99 8.30
N ALA A 275 14.38 10.38 9.22
CA ALA A 275 14.76 9.10 9.81
C ALA A 275 14.77 7.95 8.78
N ALA A 276 13.89 8.02 7.78
CA ALA A 276 13.86 7.10 6.65
C ALA A 276 14.90 7.41 5.56
N ASP A 277 15.81 8.38 5.76
CA ASP A 277 16.80 8.86 4.76
C ASP A 277 16.15 9.48 3.49
N CYS A 278 14.89 9.95 3.59
CA CYS A 278 14.22 10.75 2.56
C CYS A 278 14.54 12.24 2.77
N LEU A 279 15.66 12.69 2.19
CA LEU A 279 16.20 14.03 2.43
C LEU A 279 15.45 15.15 1.71
N TYR A 280 14.86 14.91 0.53
CA TYR A 280 14.19 15.94 -0.25
C TYR A 280 12.70 15.96 0.04
N THR A 281 12.16 17.16 0.24
CA THR A 281 10.78 17.36 0.69
C THR A 281 10.15 18.59 0.05
N GLN A 282 8.85 18.51 -0.20
CA GLN A 282 8.02 19.59 -0.70
C GLN A 282 6.72 19.61 0.10
N GLY A 283 6.35 20.79 0.63
CA GLY A 283 5.11 20.90 1.39
C GLY A 283 5.01 22.19 2.19
N TYR A 284 3.81 22.42 2.74
CA TYR A 284 3.46 23.66 3.43
C TYR A 284 4.25 23.90 4.72
N TYR A 285 4.87 22.86 5.28
CA TYR A 285 5.78 23.00 6.41
C TYR A 285 6.97 23.92 6.08
N PHE A 286 7.49 23.83 4.85
CA PHE A 286 8.57 24.70 4.38
C PHE A 286 7.99 25.93 3.67
N TYR A 287 7.32 25.70 2.54
CA TYR A 287 6.85 26.76 1.67
C TYR A 287 5.54 26.37 0.98
N LYS A 288 4.60 27.31 0.98
CA LYS A 288 3.41 27.23 0.14
C LYS A 288 3.76 27.65 -1.29
N PRO A 289 3.00 27.19 -2.31
CA PRO A 289 3.09 27.75 -3.65
C PRO A 289 2.97 29.28 -3.60
N MET A 290 3.91 29.98 -4.22
CA MET A 290 3.99 31.43 -4.16
C MET A 290 4.19 32.07 -5.54
N PRO A 291 3.82 33.35 -5.72
CA PRO A 291 4.14 34.09 -6.94
C PRO A 291 5.64 34.10 -7.24
N VAL A 292 5.99 34.24 -8.53
CA VAL A 292 7.38 34.22 -9.00
C VAL A 292 8.23 35.28 -8.32
N GLU A 293 7.68 36.46 -8.07
CA GLU A 293 8.37 37.58 -7.43
C GLU A 293 8.79 37.25 -5.98
N ASN A 294 7.95 36.48 -5.27
CA ASN A 294 8.27 36.04 -3.92
C ASN A 294 9.34 34.94 -3.93
N ALA A 295 9.29 34.05 -4.92
CA ALA A 295 10.32 33.03 -5.11
C ALA A 295 11.69 33.66 -5.48
N GLU A 296 11.69 34.69 -6.32
CA GLU A 296 12.88 35.50 -6.65
C GLU A 296 13.51 36.11 -5.39
N ALA A 297 12.69 36.72 -4.53
CA ALA A 297 13.16 37.30 -3.28
C ALA A 297 13.72 36.25 -2.30
N LEU A 298 13.19 35.03 -2.33
CA LEU A 298 13.65 33.91 -1.51
C LEU A 298 15.01 33.37 -2.00
N LEU A 299 15.17 33.24 -3.32
CA LEU A 299 16.42 32.79 -3.95
C LEU A 299 17.56 33.79 -3.77
N ALA A 300 17.26 35.09 -3.64
CA ALA A 300 18.26 36.14 -3.44
C ALA A 300 18.93 36.13 -2.04
N GLN A 301 18.48 35.27 -1.10
CA GLN A 301 19.05 35.22 0.25
C GLN A 301 20.41 34.46 0.27
N PRO A 302 21.43 34.95 1.00
CA PRO A 302 22.79 34.38 1.00
C PRO A 302 22.91 32.94 1.55
N ASN A 303 21.96 32.50 2.38
CA ASN A 303 21.98 31.17 3.00
C ASN A 303 21.44 30.06 2.08
N SER A 304 21.10 30.38 0.83
CA SER A 304 20.56 29.45 -0.16
C SER A 304 21.61 28.94 -1.14
N GLU A 305 22.91 29.14 -0.86
CA GLU A 305 24.02 28.66 -1.69
C GLU A 305 24.24 27.14 -1.50
N ASP A 306 23.41 26.32 -2.14
CA ASP A 306 23.77 24.94 -2.54
C ASP A 306 22.72 24.42 -3.53
N TYR A 307 22.76 24.98 -4.74
CA TYR A 307 21.88 24.57 -5.84
C TYR A 307 22.50 23.38 -6.55
N TRP A 308 22.11 22.17 -6.13
CA TRP A 308 22.76 20.93 -6.54
C TRP A 308 21.79 19.94 -7.19
N ASP A 309 22.34 19.19 -8.14
CA ASP A 309 21.70 18.07 -8.82
C ASP A 309 21.44 16.93 -7.81
N MET A 310 20.17 16.57 -7.60
CA MET A 310 19.74 15.49 -6.69
C MET A 310 20.46 14.16 -6.95
N ARG A 311 20.93 13.91 -8.20
CA ARG A 311 21.68 12.69 -8.53
C ARG A 311 23.12 12.70 -8.03
N ARG A 312 23.72 13.88 -7.85
CA ARG A 312 25.10 13.99 -7.36
C ARG A 312 25.21 13.64 -5.88
N ASP A 313 24.18 13.81 -5.08
CA ASP A 313 24.15 13.36 -3.68
C ASP A 313 24.16 11.82 -3.56
N LEU A 314 23.53 11.11 -4.50
CA LEU A 314 23.61 9.65 -4.59
C LEU A 314 25.00 9.17 -5.04
N MET A 315 25.63 9.87 -5.99
CA MET A 315 26.95 9.52 -6.56
C MET A 315 28.16 10.03 -5.74
N CYS A 316 27.99 11.06 -4.90
CA CYS A 316 29.04 11.59 -4.01
C CYS A 316 29.17 10.85 -2.68
N ARG A 317 28.45 9.73 -2.49
CA ARG A 317 28.68 8.84 -1.33
C ARG A 317 30.11 8.26 -1.30
N ASP A 318 30.83 8.24 -2.44
CA ASP A 318 32.20 7.72 -2.55
C ASP A 318 33.36 8.75 -2.52
N ARG A 319 33.10 10.06 -2.32
CA ARG A 319 34.18 11.05 -2.12
C ARG A 319 33.86 12.07 -1.03
N ARG A 320 34.08 11.66 0.23
CA ARG A 320 34.41 12.61 1.30
C ARG A 320 35.82 13.14 1.06
N ALA A 321 35.94 14.36 0.52
CA ALA A 321 37.15 15.17 0.65
C ALA A 321 36.90 16.38 1.57
N PRO A 322 37.90 16.83 2.33
CA PRO A 322 37.71 17.63 3.54
C PRO A 322 37.63 19.12 3.22
N ILE A 323 36.66 19.82 3.83
CA ILE A 323 36.68 21.29 3.95
C ILE A 323 36.61 21.63 5.44
N SER A 324 37.35 22.68 5.77
CA SER A 324 38.04 22.99 7.01
C SER A 324 37.17 23.38 8.20
N ASP A 325 37.67 22.98 9.37
CA ASP A 325 37.25 23.37 10.71
C ASP A 325 37.13 24.89 10.90
N SER A 326 35.94 25.36 11.25
CA SER A 326 35.65 26.11 12.49
C SER A 326 34.22 26.67 12.39
N GLU A 327 33.47 26.64 13.49
CA GLU A 327 32.22 27.36 13.74
C GLU A 327 30.84 26.66 13.57
N GLN A 328 30.69 25.50 12.92
CA GLN A 328 29.37 24.80 12.92
C GLN A 328 29.16 23.76 14.05
N THR A 329 30.09 23.71 15.01
CA THR A 329 29.98 22.91 16.24
C THR A 329 28.70 23.22 17.05
N ALA A 330 28.02 24.35 16.81
CA ALA A 330 26.75 24.70 17.46
C ALA A 330 25.50 24.03 16.85
N LEU A 331 25.51 23.63 15.57
CA LEU A 331 24.35 22.99 14.91
C LEU A 331 24.35 21.46 15.09
N ALA A 332 25.54 20.84 15.17
CA ALA A 332 25.68 19.46 15.64
C ALA A 332 25.18 19.29 17.09
N LEU A 333 25.30 20.36 17.91
CA LEU A 333 24.78 20.45 19.28
C LEU A 333 23.24 20.57 19.36
N GLN A 334 22.54 20.98 18.28
CA GLN A 334 21.07 21.06 18.22
C GLN A 334 20.40 19.76 17.73
N ALA A 335 20.98 19.00 16.79
CA ALA A 335 20.40 17.69 16.43
C ALA A 335 20.64 16.61 17.53
N TYR A 336 21.67 16.83 18.36
CA TYR A 336 21.88 16.17 19.66
C TYR A 336 20.69 16.28 20.63
N GLN A 337 19.69 17.13 20.34
CA GLN A 337 18.46 17.26 21.13
C GLN A 337 17.30 16.38 20.62
N ILE A 338 17.37 15.81 19.40
CA ILE A 338 16.34 14.90 18.84
C ILE A 338 16.67 13.43 19.19
N PHE A 339 17.94 13.12 19.52
CA PHE A 339 18.37 11.86 20.14
C PHE A 339 18.19 11.82 21.67
N ALA A 340 17.57 12.83 22.28
CA ALA A 340 17.76 13.14 23.70
C ALA A 340 16.89 12.35 24.70
N ASP A 341 15.93 11.52 24.29
CA ASP A 341 15.13 10.78 25.28
C ASP A 341 15.87 9.56 25.84
N ASN A 342 16.82 8.98 25.08
CA ASN A 342 17.49 7.72 25.43
C ASN A 342 19.02 7.80 25.55
N VAL A 343 19.68 8.88 25.11
CA VAL A 343 21.15 9.01 25.28
C VAL A 343 21.47 9.42 26.73
N LEU A 344 22.18 8.54 27.44
CA LEU A 344 22.58 8.72 28.83
C LEU A 344 23.91 9.46 28.97
N GLU A 345 24.85 9.28 28.03
CA GLU A 345 26.14 9.97 28.07
C GLU A 345 26.75 10.11 26.66
N LEU A 346 27.42 11.24 26.43
CA LEU A 346 28.34 11.49 25.34
C LEU A 346 29.69 11.95 25.89
N SER A 347 30.76 11.30 25.48
CA SER A 347 32.13 11.58 25.93
C SER A 347 33.15 11.37 24.80
N LEU A 348 34.38 11.87 24.99
CA LEU A 348 35.54 11.63 24.12
C LEU A 348 36.58 10.82 24.90
N LEU A 349 37.09 9.76 24.29
CA LEU A 349 38.12 8.89 24.84
C LEU A 349 39.38 8.98 23.98
N ASN A 350 40.52 9.24 24.61
CA ASN A 350 41.83 9.09 23.98
C ASN A 350 42.35 7.65 24.21
N LEU A 351 42.33 6.84 23.15
CA LEU A 351 42.73 5.42 23.20
C LEU A 351 44.22 5.22 23.47
N SER A 352 45.06 6.26 23.34
CA SER A 352 46.49 6.17 23.63
C SER A 352 46.84 6.54 25.07
N THR A 353 46.11 7.50 25.66
CA THR A 353 46.42 8.03 27.00
C THR A 353 45.43 7.63 28.08
N GLY A 354 44.23 7.14 27.70
CA GLY A 354 43.13 6.87 28.64
C GLY A 354 42.35 8.11 29.05
N GLU A 355 42.67 9.28 28.49
CA GLU A 355 42.00 10.53 28.81
C GLU A 355 40.52 10.51 28.38
N TYR A 356 39.62 10.74 29.33
CA TYR A 356 38.17 10.66 29.13
C TYR A 356 37.51 12.02 29.43
N ARG A 357 36.91 12.62 28.41
CA ARG A 357 36.28 13.95 28.47
C ARG A 357 34.78 13.83 28.24
N VAL A 358 34.00 14.10 29.29
CA VAL A 358 32.54 14.06 29.19
C VAL A 358 32.03 15.33 28.50
N ILE A 359 31.26 15.17 27.42
CA ILE A 359 30.61 16.29 26.72
C ILE A 359 29.21 16.54 27.31
N LYS A 360 28.44 15.48 27.57
CA LYS A 360 27.08 15.57 28.11
C LYS A 360 26.72 14.28 28.85
N ARG A 361 26.16 14.38 30.06
CA ARG A 361 25.68 13.23 30.85
C ARG A 361 24.27 13.50 31.38
N ASP A 362 23.39 12.53 31.22
CA ASP A 362 22.03 12.53 31.76
C ASP A 362 22.05 12.14 33.26
N PRO A 363 21.28 12.81 34.13
CA PRO A 363 21.19 12.48 35.56
C PRO A 363 20.79 11.04 35.86
N ARG A 364 20.15 10.34 34.91
CA ARG A 364 19.76 8.94 35.05
C ARG A 364 20.96 8.00 35.17
N LEU A 365 22.16 8.36 34.71
CA LEU A 365 23.38 7.54 34.85
C LEU A 365 24.17 7.98 36.09
N PRO A 366 24.13 7.24 37.22
CA PRO A 366 24.75 7.69 38.46
C PRO A 366 26.26 7.42 38.49
N GLY A 367 27.07 8.47 38.76
CA GLY A 367 28.46 8.33 39.25
C GLY A 367 29.42 9.47 38.88
N ALA A 368 29.78 10.31 39.89
CA ALA A 368 30.87 11.31 40.05
C ALA A 368 31.10 12.33 38.89
N GLY A 369 31.40 13.62 39.04
CA GLY A 369 31.76 14.48 40.15
C GLY A 369 32.53 15.67 39.57
N SER A 370 31.83 16.70 39.09
CA SER A 370 32.34 17.92 38.44
C SER A 370 33.06 17.74 37.08
N ASP A 371 32.93 18.75 36.23
CA ASP A 371 33.37 18.85 34.83
C ASP A 371 34.90 18.75 34.59
N THR A 372 35.60 17.84 35.26
CA THR A 372 37.06 17.67 35.15
C THR A 372 37.42 16.38 34.45
N GLU A 373 38.37 16.47 33.51
CA GLU A 373 39.02 15.35 32.78
C GLU A 373 39.22 14.14 33.71
N GLU A 374 38.55 13.02 33.39
CA GLU A 374 38.68 11.77 34.16
C GLU A 374 39.58 10.79 33.38
N ASP A 375 40.22 9.87 34.12
CA ASP A 375 40.86 8.70 33.52
C ASP A 375 39.80 7.62 33.24
N PHE A 376 39.79 7.06 32.02
CA PHE A 376 38.77 6.11 31.56
C PHE A 376 38.72 4.82 32.39
N ALA A 377 39.88 4.29 32.77
CA ALA A 377 39.94 3.08 33.58
C ALA A 377 39.34 3.32 34.97
N ALA A 378 39.64 4.47 35.57
CA ALA A 378 39.05 4.88 36.84
C ALA A 378 37.53 5.10 36.74
N TYR A 379 37.02 5.58 35.60
CA TYR A 379 35.58 5.69 35.34
C TYR A 379 34.90 4.32 35.30
N CYS A 380 35.45 3.37 34.53
CA CYS A 380 34.91 2.01 34.43
C CYS A 380 34.95 1.27 35.77
N GLU A 381 36.05 1.38 36.53
CA GLU A 381 36.16 0.76 37.87
C GLU A 381 35.09 1.28 38.84
N ARG A 382 34.75 2.57 38.76
CA ARG A 382 33.67 3.17 39.58
C ARG A 382 32.29 2.66 39.18
N MET A 383 32.01 2.49 37.89
CA MET A 383 30.73 1.95 37.41
C MET A 383 30.45 0.56 37.98
N VAL A 384 31.50 -0.27 38.11
CA VAL A 384 31.42 -1.59 38.74
C VAL A 384 31.34 -1.49 40.27
N THR A 385 32.25 -0.72 40.89
CA THR A 385 32.35 -0.62 42.36
C THR A 385 31.08 -0.04 42.99
N ASN A 386 30.45 0.94 42.34
CA ASN A 386 29.20 1.55 42.79
C ASN A 386 27.94 0.73 42.42
N LYS A 387 28.12 -0.46 41.83
CA LYS A 387 27.03 -1.35 41.38
C LYS A 387 26.06 -0.68 40.41
N VAL A 388 26.59 0.19 39.55
CA VAL A 388 25.84 0.80 38.44
C VAL A 388 25.63 -0.25 37.36
N ILE A 389 26.64 -1.07 37.08
CA ILE A 389 26.53 -2.25 36.21
C ILE A 389 26.07 -3.47 37.04
N HIS A 390 25.25 -4.33 36.42
CA HIS A 390 24.78 -5.57 37.02
C HIS A 390 25.97 -6.47 37.41
N PRO A 391 25.95 -7.14 38.59
CA PRO A 391 27.05 -7.98 39.05
C PRO A 391 27.50 -9.04 38.04
N ASP A 392 26.55 -9.75 37.39
CA ASP A 392 26.86 -10.75 36.37
C ASP A 392 27.53 -10.17 35.10
N ASP A 393 27.36 -8.87 34.82
CA ASP A 393 27.93 -8.22 33.64
C ASP A 393 29.26 -7.50 33.98
N ALA A 394 29.66 -7.46 35.25
CA ALA A 394 30.80 -6.67 35.72
C ALA A 394 32.15 -7.17 35.17
N GLU A 395 32.34 -8.49 35.10
CA GLU A 395 33.55 -9.11 34.56
C GLU A 395 33.65 -8.81 33.05
N MET A 396 32.57 -9.07 32.32
CA MET A 396 32.47 -8.75 30.88
C MET A 396 32.66 -7.26 30.59
N PHE A 397 32.07 -6.38 31.39
CA PHE A 397 32.23 -4.93 31.28
C PHE A 397 33.68 -4.51 31.45
N THR A 398 34.40 -5.07 32.42
CA THR A 398 35.81 -4.75 32.67
C THR A 398 36.68 -5.19 31.49
N ASP A 399 36.46 -6.39 30.96
CA ASP A 399 37.22 -6.91 29.81
C ASP A 399 36.95 -6.12 28.53
N GLN A 400 35.69 -5.77 28.26
CA GLN A 400 35.28 -5.05 27.05
C GLN A 400 35.59 -3.55 27.10
N THR A 401 35.81 -3.00 28.30
CA THR A 401 36.23 -1.61 28.48
C THR A 401 37.71 -1.47 28.77
N ASP A 402 38.50 -2.55 28.64
CA ASP A 402 39.95 -2.47 28.72
C ASP A 402 40.53 -1.59 27.59
N LEU A 403 41.37 -0.62 27.98
CA LEU A 403 41.88 0.39 27.06
C LEU A 403 42.77 -0.23 25.96
N GLU A 404 43.55 -1.26 26.29
CA GLU A 404 44.45 -1.90 25.34
C GLU A 404 43.66 -2.76 24.33
N ALA A 405 42.64 -3.48 24.81
CA ALA A 405 41.70 -4.21 23.97
C ALA A 405 40.93 -3.27 23.02
N LEU A 406 40.34 -2.20 23.54
CA LEU A 406 39.62 -1.18 22.76
C LEU A 406 40.53 -0.52 21.73
N ARG A 407 41.75 -0.13 22.14
CA ARG A 407 42.73 0.46 21.22
C ARG A 407 43.05 -0.50 20.07
N SER A 408 43.29 -1.78 20.36
CA SER A 408 43.59 -2.77 19.32
C SER A 408 42.39 -3.00 18.40
N ALA A 409 41.19 -3.11 18.95
CA ALA A 409 39.97 -3.33 18.17
C ALA A 409 39.70 -2.11 17.27
N VAL A 410 39.56 -0.93 17.86
CA VAL A 410 39.17 0.30 17.14
C VAL A 410 40.23 0.76 16.14
N PHE A 411 41.53 0.65 16.45
CA PHE A 411 42.59 1.04 15.49
C PHE A 411 42.70 0.05 14.31
N SER A 412 42.48 -1.25 14.54
CA SER A 412 42.62 -2.27 13.50
C SER A 412 41.40 -2.35 12.59
N THR A 413 40.19 -2.23 13.14
CA THR A 413 38.94 -2.37 12.39
C THR A 413 38.49 -1.06 11.76
N GLN A 414 38.84 0.10 12.34
CA GLN A 414 38.25 1.42 12.00
C GLN A 414 36.72 1.42 12.07
N GLN A 415 36.10 0.45 12.74
CA GLN A 415 34.66 0.32 12.89
C GLN A 415 34.22 0.69 14.31
N PRO A 416 32.97 1.13 14.50
CA PRO A 416 32.34 1.22 15.80
C PRO A 416 32.37 -0.09 16.58
N GLU A 417 32.75 -0.03 17.86
CA GLU A 417 32.60 -1.15 18.79
C GLU A 417 31.42 -0.85 19.73
N ALA A 418 30.47 -1.77 19.86
CA ALA A 418 29.27 -1.58 20.67
C ALA A 418 29.10 -2.73 21.65
N TYR A 419 29.00 -2.40 22.94
CA TYR A 419 28.84 -3.39 24.01
C TYR A 419 27.61 -3.10 24.86
N ARG A 420 26.92 -4.16 25.28
CA ARG A 420 25.64 -4.09 26.00
C ARG A 420 25.78 -4.58 27.42
N PHE A 421 25.23 -3.83 28.36
CA PHE A 421 25.29 -4.11 29.79
C PHE A 421 23.98 -3.77 30.48
N ARG A 422 23.67 -4.46 31.57
CA ARG A 422 22.55 -4.08 32.44
C ARG A 422 23.00 -3.04 33.45
N LYS A 423 22.27 -1.93 33.50
CA LYS A 423 22.45 -0.83 34.45
C LYS A 423 21.38 -0.88 35.54
N ASN A 424 21.78 -0.68 36.78
CA ASN A 424 20.87 -0.57 37.92
C ASN A 424 20.25 0.83 38.01
N VAL A 425 18.92 0.88 38.07
CA VAL A 425 18.10 2.07 38.31
C VAL A 425 17.18 1.78 39.51
N SER A 426 17.55 2.30 40.69
CA SER A 426 16.75 2.16 41.93
C SER A 426 16.35 0.72 42.30
N GLY A 427 17.18 -0.28 41.98
CA GLY A 427 16.93 -1.70 42.30
C GLY A 427 16.30 -2.52 41.17
N GLN A 428 16.03 -1.90 40.01
CA GLN A 428 15.65 -2.58 38.77
C GLN A 428 16.78 -2.44 37.74
N PHE A 429 16.86 -3.37 36.80
CA PHE A 429 17.92 -3.37 35.79
C PHE A 429 17.37 -3.01 34.42
N VAL A 430 18.06 -2.09 33.72
CA VAL A 430 17.71 -1.62 32.38
C VAL A 430 18.92 -1.80 31.46
N TRP A 431 18.69 -2.21 30.22
CA TRP A 431 19.77 -2.37 29.23
C TRP A 431 20.31 -1.02 28.77
N ILE A 432 21.63 -0.91 28.78
CA ILE A 432 22.37 0.18 28.17
C ILE A 432 23.33 -0.36 27.12
N THR A 433 23.49 0.39 26.03
CA THR A 433 24.53 0.15 25.02
C THR A 433 25.59 1.24 25.15
N MET A 434 26.86 0.84 25.22
CA MET A 434 28.03 1.71 25.19
C MET A 434 28.74 1.50 23.85
N GLU A 435 28.78 2.54 23.01
CA GLU A 435 29.36 2.52 21.67
C GLU A 435 30.60 3.40 21.61
N PHE A 436 31.68 2.86 21.05
CA PHE A 436 32.97 3.51 20.82
C PHE A 436 33.11 3.78 19.33
N LEU A 437 32.92 5.03 18.94
CA LEU A 437 32.93 5.49 17.56
C LEU A 437 34.32 6.07 17.25
N PRO A 438 35.16 5.43 16.40
CA PRO A 438 36.44 6.02 16.02
C PRO A 438 36.24 7.39 15.35
N CYS A 439 37.01 8.40 15.76
CA CYS A 439 37.09 9.65 15.01
C CYS A 439 37.75 9.41 13.64
N ARG A 440 37.54 10.31 12.66
CA ARG A 440 38.15 10.17 11.33
C ARG A 440 39.66 9.93 11.43
N ASN A 441 40.14 8.89 10.74
CA ASN A 441 41.54 8.46 10.74
C ASN A 441 42.05 8.11 12.15
N CYS A 442 41.23 7.43 12.97
CA CYS A 442 41.61 7.03 14.32
C CYS A 442 42.85 6.14 14.29
N CYS A 443 43.98 6.62 14.80
CA CYS A 443 45.25 5.90 14.78
C CYS A 443 46.15 6.42 15.90
N ALA A 444 47.36 5.89 16.03
CA ALA A 444 48.31 6.37 17.03
C ALA A 444 48.58 7.90 16.96
N GLN A 445 48.39 8.52 15.79
CA GLN A 445 48.56 9.96 15.57
C GLN A 445 47.27 10.77 15.84
N ASN A 446 46.10 10.14 15.79
CA ASN A 446 44.81 10.73 16.15
C ASN A 446 43.98 9.72 16.95
N PRO A 447 44.27 9.54 18.26
CA PRO A 447 43.77 8.38 19.02
C PRO A 447 42.37 8.59 19.63
N TRP A 448 41.61 9.58 19.17
CA TRP A 448 40.33 9.93 19.76
C TRP A 448 39.19 9.05 19.22
N ALA A 449 38.30 8.66 20.13
CA ALA A 449 37.04 8.00 19.84
C ALA A 449 35.91 8.69 20.63
N THR A 450 34.73 8.78 20.02
CA THR A 450 33.52 9.28 20.69
C THR A 450 32.83 8.12 21.37
N VAL A 451 32.55 8.26 22.67
CA VAL A 451 31.85 7.27 23.47
C VAL A 451 30.41 7.71 23.67
N VAL A 452 29.45 6.87 23.27
CA VAL A 452 28.02 7.11 23.42
C VAL A 452 27.44 6.03 24.33
N VAL A 453 26.79 6.42 25.42
CA VAL A 453 26.00 5.52 26.27
C VAL A 453 24.53 5.82 26.05
N ARG A 454 23.74 4.83 25.65
CA ARG A 454 22.28 4.96 25.46
C ARG A 454 21.51 3.91 26.27
N GLU A 455 20.33 4.29 26.74
CA GLU A 455 19.32 3.43 27.33
C GLU A 455 18.47 2.83 26.21
N ASP A 456 18.42 1.50 26.13
CA ASP A 456 17.69 0.84 25.05
C ASP A 456 16.20 0.72 25.41
N ALA A 457 15.42 1.77 25.17
CA ALA A 457 13.96 1.77 25.42
C ALA A 457 13.16 0.73 24.58
N GLN A 458 13.82 0.08 23.61
CA GLN A 458 13.23 -0.97 22.75
C GLN A 458 13.75 -2.39 23.06
N ALA A 459 14.62 -2.58 24.05
CA ALA A 459 15.18 -3.91 24.34
C ALA A 459 14.14 -4.88 24.92
N ASP A 460 13.16 -4.39 25.69
CA ASP A 460 12.10 -5.25 26.21
C ASP A 460 11.21 -5.78 25.08
N HIS A 461 10.88 -4.96 24.08
CA HIS A 461 10.07 -5.43 22.94
C HIS A 461 10.84 -6.28 21.94
N LEU A 462 12.12 -5.99 21.66
CA LEU A 462 12.90 -6.83 20.75
C LEU A 462 13.30 -8.17 21.39
N SER A 463 13.57 -8.18 22.71
CA SER A 463 13.79 -9.43 23.45
C SER A 463 12.49 -10.20 23.60
N GLU A 464 11.35 -9.56 23.88
CA GLU A 464 10.04 -10.22 23.85
C GLU A 464 9.70 -10.75 22.46
N GLU A 465 10.03 -10.05 21.38
CA GLU A 465 9.74 -10.47 20.00
C GLU A 465 10.71 -11.56 19.49
N LEU A 466 11.99 -11.52 19.92
CA LEU A 466 12.94 -12.62 19.72
C LEU A 466 12.56 -13.84 20.58
N ASP A 467 12.28 -13.68 21.87
CA ASP A 467 11.85 -14.77 22.77
C ASP A 467 10.51 -15.36 22.30
N PHE A 468 9.58 -14.51 21.85
CA PHE A 468 8.33 -14.92 21.25
C PHE A 468 8.58 -15.66 19.94
N SER A 469 9.41 -15.19 19.01
CA SER A 469 9.68 -15.93 17.76
C SER A 469 10.50 -17.21 17.99
N TYR A 470 11.33 -17.29 19.04
CA TYR A 470 12.05 -18.50 19.45
C TYR A 470 11.12 -19.57 20.02
N SER A 471 10.04 -19.19 20.68
CA SER A 471 9.12 -20.11 21.36
C SER A 471 7.74 -20.23 20.72
N HIS A 472 7.34 -19.29 19.87
CA HIS A 472 6.01 -19.16 19.27
C HIS A 472 6.07 -18.99 17.75
N ASP A 473 5.03 -19.48 17.08
CA ASP A 473 4.77 -19.33 15.66
C ASP A 473 4.26 -17.91 15.39
N THR A 474 4.95 -17.16 14.55
CA THR A 474 4.68 -15.73 14.31
C THR A 474 3.31 -15.46 13.67
N LEU A 475 2.75 -16.44 12.96
CA LEU A 475 1.43 -16.30 12.33
C LEU A 475 0.29 -16.53 13.33
N THR A 476 0.32 -17.65 14.06
CA THR A 476 -0.79 -18.09 14.90
C THR A 476 -0.64 -17.68 16.37
N GLY A 477 0.59 -17.38 16.81
CA GLY A 477 0.98 -17.13 18.20
C GLY A 477 0.92 -18.36 19.10
N LEU A 478 0.86 -19.57 18.54
CA LEU A 478 0.99 -20.83 19.30
C LEU A 478 2.45 -21.16 19.54
N LEU A 479 2.77 -22.14 20.38
CA LEU A 479 4.15 -22.58 20.56
C LEU A 479 4.69 -23.16 19.24
N ASN A 480 5.94 -22.89 18.90
CA ASN A 480 6.52 -23.33 17.63
C ASN A 480 7.16 -24.73 17.73
N ARG A 481 7.68 -25.22 16.60
CA ARG A 481 8.39 -26.50 16.52
C ARG A 481 9.62 -26.61 17.44
N SER A 482 10.40 -25.54 17.58
CA SER A 482 11.61 -25.54 18.40
C SER A 482 11.29 -25.80 19.87
N LEU A 483 10.26 -25.11 20.38
CA LEU A 483 9.81 -25.31 21.76
C LEU A 483 9.11 -26.67 21.93
N PHE A 484 8.37 -27.14 20.93
CA PHE A 484 7.80 -28.50 20.95
C PHE A 484 8.89 -29.58 21.14
N GLU A 485 9.97 -29.53 20.35
CA GLU A 485 11.07 -30.50 20.43
C GLU A 485 11.81 -30.43 21.78
N THR A 486 11.90 -29.23 22.36
CA THR A 486 12.47 -29.01 23.70
C THR A 486 11.55 -29.58 24.78
N ASP A 487 10.26 -29.26 24.73
CA ASP A 487 9.26 -29.72 25.68
C ASP A 487 9.06 -31.23 25.65
N LEU A 488 9.17 -31.86 24.48
CA LEU A 488 9.08 -33.30 24.37
C LEU A 488 10.14 -33.99 25.23
N ARG A 489 11.38 -33.47 25.25
CA ARG A 489 12.47 -34.01 26.09
C ARG A 489 12.27 -33.72 27.57
N THR A 490 11.78 -32.53 27.93
CA THR A 490 11.57 -32.17 29.34
C THR A 490 10.37 -32.91 29.95
N LEU A 491 9.31 -33.11 29.17
CA LEU A 491 8.11 -33.83 29.61
C LEU A 491 8.38 -35.32 29.85
N GLN A 492 9.29 -35.94 29.10
CA GLN A 492 9.73 -37.32 29.37
C GLN A 492 10.36 -37.50 30.76
N ALA A 493 10.91 -36.42 31.34
CA ALA A 493 11.53 -36.41 32.66
C ALA A 493 10.65 -35.70 33.72
N SER A 494 9.40 -35.38 33.40
CA SER A 494 8.49 -34.66 34.29
C SER A 494 7.76 -35.58 35.28
N GLU A 495 7.20 -35.00 36.34
CA GLU A 495 6.42 -35.72 37.36
C GLU A 495 4.94 -35.94 37.00
N TYR A 496 4.55 -35.76 35.73
CA TYR A 496 3.18 -36.07 35.33
C TYR A 496 2.92 -37.59 35.35
N ASP A 497 1.70 -38.00 35.68
CA ASP A 497 1.32 -39.42 35.75
C ASP A 497 0.87 -39.97 34.38
N SER A 498 0.34 -39.09 33.53
CA SER A 498 -0.11 -39.44 32.18
C SER A 498 -0.09 -38.25 31.24
N MET A 499 -0.02 -38.53 29.95
CA MET A 499 -0.09 -37.53 28.90
C MET A 499 -1.01 -38.01 27.78
N VAL A 500 -1.89 -37.13 27.31
CA VAL A 500 -2.69 -37.35 26.09
C VAL A 500 -2.13 -36.47 24.98
N CYS A 501 -1.71 -37.11 23.90
CA CYS A 501 -1.16 -36.52 22.69
C CYS A 501 -2.25 -36.42 21.63
N THR A 502 -2.50 -35.21 21.13
CA THR A 502 -3.44 -34.97 20.04
C THR A 502 -2.70 -34.34 18.86
N TYR A 503 -2.70 -35.02 17.73
CA TYR A 503 -2.14 -34.52 16.47
C TYR A 503 -3.26 -34.06 15.57
N ILE A 504 -3.10 -32.89 14.95
CA ILE A 504 -4.11 -32.24 14.14
C ILE A 504 -3.49 -31.80 12.82
N ASP A 505 -4.16 -32.11 11.71
CA ASP A 505 -3.79 -31.67 10.37
C ASP A 505 -4.96 -30.93 9.72
N VAL A 506 -4.66 -29.76 9.15
CA VAL A 506 -5.68 -28.91 8.51
C VAL A 506 -6.03 -29.44 7.14
N VAL A 507 -7.32 -29.73 6.94
CA VAL A 507 -7.79 -30.27 5.67
C VAL A 507 -8.20 -29.13 4.74
N GLY A 508 -7.71 -29.16 3.50
CA GLY A 508 -8.13 -28.20 2.46
C GLY A 508 -7.33 -26.90 2.40
N LEU A 509 -6.22 -26.78 3.15
CA LEU A 509 -5.42 -25.55 3.19
C LEU A 509 -4.79 -25.21 1.83
N HIS A 510 -4.29 -26.22 1.11
CA HIS A 510 -3.67 -26.01 -0.20
C HIS A 510 -4.68 -25.47 -1.23
N GLU A 511 -5.89 -26.01 -1.23
CA GLU A 511 -6.99 -25.58 -2.08
C GLU A 511 -7.40 -24.13 -1.76
N ILE A 512 -7.50 -23.78 -0.47
CA ILE A 512 -7.78 -22.40 -0.06
C ILE A 512 -6.68 -21.44 -0.50
N ASN A 513 -5.41 -21.81 -0.34
CA ASN A 513 -4.29 -20.98 -0.79
C ASN A 513 -4.29 -20.77 -2.30
N ASN A 514 -4.55 -21.82 -3.07
CA ASN A 514 -4.56 -21.75 -4.54
C ASN A 514 -5.77 -20.97 -5.09
N HIS A 515 -6.92 -21.03 -4.43
CA HIS A 515 -8.16 -20.43 -4.94
C HIS A 515 -8.50 -19.08 -4.32
N LEU A 516 -8.10 -18.82 -3.07
CA LEU A 516 -8.44 -17.61 -2.29
C LEU A 516 -7.21 -16.82 -1.83
N GLY A 517 -6.01 -17.27 -2.21
CA GLY A 517 -4.73 -16.65 -1.88
C GLY A 517 -4.25 -16.95 -0.46
N HIS A 518 -2.95 -16.74 -0.23
CA HIS A 518 -2.27 -17.08 1.03
C HIS A 518 -2.88 -16.38 2.26
N ARG A 519 -3.33 -15.12 2.14
CA ARG A 519 -4.00 -14.41 3.26
C ARG A 519 -5.24 -15.14 3.80
N SER A 520 -5.97 -15.84 2.92
CA SER A 520 -7.16 -16.61 3.31
C SER A 520 -6.80 -17.91 4.03
N GLY A 521 -5.71 -18.56 3.62
CA GLY A 521 -5.16 -19.71 4.35
C GLY A 521 -4.58 -19.31 5.70
N ASP A 522 -3.90 -18.17 5.78
CA ASP A 522 -3.38 -17.60 7.02
C ASP A 522 -4.52 -17.34 8.02
N ALA A 523 -5.64 -16.76 7.57
CA ALA A 523 -6.82 -16.56 8.40
C ALA A 523 -7.42 -17.88 8.93
N MET A 524 -7.45 -18.94 8.11
CA MET A 524 -7.90 -20.27 8.52
C MET A 524 -7.00 -20.86 9.61
N LEU A 525 -5.69 -20.77 9.44
CA LEU A 525 -4.70 -21.24 10.41
C LEU A 525 -4.85 -20.52 11.76
N CYS A 526 -4.99 -19.20 11.74
CA CYS A 526 -5.26 -18.40 12.94
C CYS A 526 -6.59 -18.78 13.61
N PHE A 527 -7.63 -19.08 12.83
CA PHE A 527 -8.92 -19.50 13.39
C PHE A 527 -8.82 -20.86 14.09
N ILE A 528 -8.14 -21.82 13.48
CA ILE A 528 -7.92 -23.17 14.05
C ILE A 528 -7.07 -23.08 15.32
N ALA A 529 -6.02 -22.25 15.32
CA ALA A 529 -5.21 -21.98 16.50
C ALA A 529 -6.04 -21.42 17.67
N ASN A 530 -6.92 -20.45 17.39
CA ASN A 530 -7.81 -19.88 18.40
C ASN A 530 -8.86 -20.88 18.90
N ALA A 531 -9.36 -21.77 18.03
CA ALA A 531 -10.24 -22.86 18.43
C ALA A 531 -9.51 -23.84 19.37
N ALA A 532 -8.27 -24.23 19.04
CA ALA A 532 -7.46 -25.08 19.90
C ALA A 532 -7.27 -24.43 21.29
N ARG A 533 -6.88 -23.14 21.37
CA ARG A 533 -6.78 -22.42 22.67
C ARG A 533 -8.07 -22.45 23.47
N LYS A 534 -9.21 -22.27 22.80
CA LYS A 534 -10.53 -22.22 23.44
C LYS A 534 -10.92 -23.55 24.07
N PHE A 535 -10.65 -24.68 23.40
CA PHE A 535 -11.08 -26.00 23.87
C PHE A 535 -10.02 -26.74 24.69
N PHE A 536 -8.75 -26.34 24.60
CA PHE A 536 -7.61 -26.95 25.27
C PHE A 536 -6.87 -25.97 26.19
N ALA A 537 -7.61 -25.17 26.96
CA ALA A 537 -7.06 -24.07 27.76
C ALA A 537 -5.95 -24.46 28.75
N SER A 538 -5.96 -25.70 29.25
CA SER A 538 -4.94 -26.23 30.19
C SER A 538 -3.87 -27.09 29.52
N SER A 539 -3.81 -27.10 28.19
CA SER A 539 -2.90 -27.96 27.42
C SER A 539 -1.81 -27.13 26.75
N ARG A 540 -0.68 -27.76 26.42
CA ARG A 540 0.35 -27.12 25.60
C ARG A 540 0.00 -27.32 24.13
N ILE A 541 -0.10 -26.23 23.38
CA ILE A 541 -0.58 -26.22 21.99
C ILE A 541 0.53 -25.68 21.10
N TYR A 542 0.92 -26.48 20.12
CA TYR A 542 2.02 -26.20 19.21
C TYR A 542 1.52 -26.16 17.77
N ARG A 543 2.14 -25.31 16.95
CA ARG A 543 2.14 -25.41 15.50
C ARG A 543 3.54 -25.81 15.07
N ILE A 544 3.66 -26.99 14.48
CA ILE A 544 4.94 -27.64 14.18
C ILE A 544 5.25 -27.69 12.69
N GLY A 545 4.25 -27.42 11.84
CA GLY A 545 4.34 -27.40 10.39
C GLY A 545 3.40 -26.37 9.77
N GLY A 546 3.33 -26.35 8.44
CA GLY A 546 2.48 -25.42 7.69
C GLY A 546 1.00 -25.58 8.03
N ASP A 547 0.54 -26.82 8.12
CA ASP A 547 -0.84 -27.27 8.36
C ASP A 547 -0.98 -28.20 9.58
N GLU A 548 0.09 -28.38 10.36
CA GLU A 548 0.14 -29.37 11.46
C GLU A 548 0.21 -28.71 12.84
N PHE A 549 -0.65 -29.19 13.75
CA PHE A 549 -0.73 -28.76 15.14
C PHE A 549 -0.63 -29.96 16.08
N VAL A 550 -0.03 -29.75 17.25
CA VAL A 550 0.09 -30.75 18.32
C VAL A 550 -0.43 -30.20 19.62
N ILE A 551 -1.17 -31.01 20.38
CA ILE A 551 -1.65 -30.67 21.70
C ILE A 551 -1.22 -31.74 22.69
N LEU A 552 -0.53 -31.33 23.75
CA LEU A 552 -0.10 -32.17 24.86
C LEU A 552 -0.92 -31.82 26.11
N THR A 553 -1.71 -32.78 26.58
CA THR A 553 -2.62 -32.60 27.72
C THR A 553 -2.17 -33.50 28.89
N PRO A 554 -1.52 -32.95 29.93
CA PRO A 554 -1.07 -33.73 31.07
C PRO A 554 -2.23 -34.09 32.00
N ASN A 555 -2.16 -35.27 32.62
CA ASN A 555 -3.02 -35.74 33.72
C ASN A 555 -4.53 -35.62 33.45
N GLN A 556 -4.95 -35.82 32.20
CA GLN A 556 -6.35 -35.85 31.80
C GLN A 556 -6.73 -37.25 31.28
N PRO A 557 -7.93 -37.74 31.60
CA PRO A 557 -8.40 -38.99 31.04
C PRO A 557 -8.61 -38.83 29.52
N PRO A 558 -8.26 -39.83 28.68
CA PRO A 558 -8.39 -39.72 27.23
C PRO A 558 -9.77 -39.28 26.77
N TYR A 559 -10.83 -39.73 27.46
CA TYR A 559 -12.21 -39.37 27.16
C TYR A 559 -12.49 -37.86 27.25
N SER A 560 -11.88 -37.11 28.19
CA SER A 560 -12.11 -35.66 28.28
C SER A 560 -11.52 -34.92 27.07
N VAL A 561 -10.35 -35.37 26.61
CA VAL A 561 -9.68 -34.86 25.40
C VAL A 561 -10.50 -35.19 24.15
N TRP A 562 -11.04 -36.41 24.04
CA TRP A 562 -11.95 -36.79 22.96
C TRP A 562 -13.17 -35.86 22.87
N VAL A 563 -13.80 -35.56 24.01
CA VAL A 563 -14.95 -34.63 24.06
C VAL A 563 -14.54 -33.21 23.67
N ALA A 564 -13.35 -32.76 24.07
CA ALA A 564 -12.83 -31.44 23.66
C ALA A 564 -12.57 -31.37 22.15
N VAL A 565 -11.97 -32.43 21.57
CA VAL A 565 -11.75 -32.53 20.11
C VAL A 565 -13.08 -32.52 19.36
N ASP A 566 -14.09 -33.25 19.81
CA ASP A 566 -15.38 -33.31 19.12
C ASP A 566 -16.11 -31.95 19.15
N LYS A 567 -16.08 -31.26 20.30
CA LYS A 567 -16.59 -29.89 20.43
C LYS A 567 -15.83 -28.90 19.55
N MET A 568 -14.51 -29.02 19.48
CA MET A 568 -13.68 -28.20 18.60
C MET A 568 -14.02 -28.45 17.13
N ARG A 569 -14.14 -29.70 16.71
CA ARG A 569 -14.55 -30.06 15.34
C ARG A 569 -15.93 -29.51 15.00
N ALA A 570 -16.90 -29.62 15.92
CA ALA A 570 -18.22 -29.05 15.72
C ALA A 570 -18.16 -27.51 15.55
N PHE A 571 -17.35 -26.83 16.35
CA PHE A 571 -17.13 -25.38 16.25
C PHE A 571 -16.43 -24.96 14.95
N LEU A 572 -15.43 -25.72 14.50
CA LEU A 572 -14.74 -25.46 13.23
C LEU A 572 -15.67 -25.64 12.02
N ARG A 573 -16.57 -26.63 12.09
CA ARG A 573 -17.57 -26.88 11.04
C ARG A 573 -18.56 -25.74 10.85
N GLU A 574 -18.83 -24.91 11.88
CA GLU A 574 -19.64 -23.69 11.73
C GLU A 574 -18.99 -22.66 10.78
N LYS A 575 -17.67 -22.74 10.60
CA LYS A 575 -16.90 -21.92 9.64
C LYS A 575 -16.43 -22.69 8.42
N GLU A 576 -17.01 -23.88 8.18
CA GLU A 576 -16.66 -24.75 7.07
C GLU A 576 -15.18 -25.18 7.06
N TYR A 577 -14.56 -25.20 8.24
CA TYR A 577 -13.20 -25.69 8.41
C TYR A 577 -13.24 -27.11 8.95
N GLU A 578 -12.41 -27.97 8.39
CA GLU A 578 -12.28 -29.36 8.82
C GLU A 578 -10.83 -29.69 9.17
N VAL A 579 -10.64 -30.58 10.14
CA VAL A 579 -9.34 -31.02 10.63
C VAL A 579 -9.32 -32.52 10.83
N SER A 580 -8.23 -33.16 10.42
CA SER A 580 -7.94 -34.57 10.71
C SER A 580 -7.26 -34.65 12.08
N VAL A 581 -7.65 -35.61 12.91
CA VAL A 581 -7.20 -35.67 14.31
C VAL A 581 -6.87 -37.10 14.71
N GLY A 582 -5.73 -37.27 15.37
CA GLY A 582 -5.33 -38.52 16.02
C GLY A 582 -5.02 -38.27 17.49
N ILE A 583 -5.53 -39.16 18.36
CA ILE A 583 -5.41 -39.02 19.82
C ILE A 583 -4.81 -40.31 20.37
N GLN A 584 -3.76 -40.19 21.18
CA GLN A 584 -3.15 -41.30 21.89
C GLN A 584 -2.82 -40.90 23.32
N SER A 585 -2.92 -41.82 24.27
CA SER A 585 -2.52 -41.59 25.67
C SER A 585 -1.39 -42.51 26.08
N THR A 586 -0.52 -42.00 26.96
CA THR A 586 0.48 -42.81 27.67
C THR A 586 0.45 -42.51 29.17
N ASN A 587 0.70 -43.55 29.97
CA ASN A 587 0.95 -43.45 31.41
C ASN A 587 2.44 -43.61 31.73
N ASP A 588 3.27 -43.82 30.70
CA ASP A 588 4.72 -43.90 30.81
C ASP A 588 5.30 -42.81 29.92
N LEU A 589 5.77 -41.73 30.54
CA LEU A 589 6.29 -40.58 29.82
C LEU A 589 7.64 -40.87 29.16
N HIS A 590 8.39 -41.91 29.57
CA HIS A 590 9.58 -42.33 28.82
C HIS A 590 9.24 -42.87 27.43
N ARG A 591 7.98 -43.24 27.19
CA ARG A 591 7.45 -43.69 25.90
C ARG A 591 6.55 -42.64 25.25
N LEU A 592 6.71 -41.36 25.62
CA LEU A 592 5.95 -40.27 25.03
C LEU A 592 6.15 -40.16 23.52
N ASP A 593 7.36 -40.45 23.01
CA ASP A 593 7.64 -40.50 21.58
C ASP A 593 6.80 -41.57 20.86
N ASP A 594 6.65 -42.76 21.46
CA ASP A 594 5.83 -43.84 20.89
C ASP A 594 4.35 -43.41 20.81
N ALA A 595 3.85 -42.75 21.85
CA ALA A 595 2.48 -42.25 21.89
C ALA A 595 2.26 -41.14 20.85
N MET A 596 3.23 -40.24 20.68
CA MET A 596 3.20 -39.20 19.63
C MET A 596 3.17 -39.81 18.23
N ASN A 597 4.03 -40.79 17.94
CA ASN A 597 4.07 -41.48 16.65
C ASN A 597 2.77 -42.23 16.36
N GLN A 598 2.14 -42.82 17.38
CA GLN A 598 0.83 -43.46 17.27
C GLN A 598 -0.30 -42.46 17.03
N ALA A 599 -0.28 -41.30 17.71
CA ALA A 599 -1.26 -40.23 17.49
C ALA A 599 -1.15 -39.67 16.06
N GLU A 600 0.07 -39.46 15.56
CA GLU A 600 0.32 -39.03 14.19
C GLU A 600 -0.18 -40.07 13.17
N ALA A 601 0.09 -41.37 13.40
CA ALA A 601 -0.42 -42.44 12.55
C ALA A 601 -1.95 -42.49 12.54
N ALA A 602 -2.61 -42.31 13.69
CA ALA A 602 -4.06 -42.23 13.80
C ALA A 602 -4.63 -41.02 13.04
N MET A 603 -3.96 -39.87 13.12
CA MET A 603 -4.34 -38.67 12.36
C MET A 603 -4.29 -38.92 10.85
N ARG A 604 -3.23 -39.58 10.35
CA ARG A 604 -3.11 -39.91 8.92
C ARG A 604 -4.22 -40.86 8.46
N GLN A 605 -4.61 -41.82 9.30
CA GLN A 605 -5.74 -42.72 9.00
C GLN A 605 -7.07 -41.96 8.94
N ASP A 606 -7.29 -41.02 9.85
CA ASP A 606 -8.47 -40.15 9.86
C ASP A 606 -8.51 -39.23 8.62
N LYS A 607 -7.36 -38.67 8.22
CA LYS A 607 -7.21 -37.90 6.97
C LYS A 607 -7.58 -38.75 5.75
N GLN A 608 -7.04 -39.96 5.65
CA GLN A 608 -7.38 -40.89 4.57
C GLN A 608 -8.87 -41.25 4.55
N ALA A 609 -9.48 -41.49 5.72
CA ALA A 609 -10.90 -41.76 5.82
C ALA A 609 -11.77 -40.57 5.40
N TYR A 610 -11.33 -39.34 5.72
CA TYR A 610 -11.99 -38.12 5.27
C TYR A 610 -11.98 -38.00 3.74
N TYR A 611 -10.82 -38.15 3.10
CA TYR A 611 -10.72 -38.09 1.64
C TYR A 611 -11.43 -39.25 0.93
N ALA A 612 -11.49 -40.43 1.55
CA ALA A 612 -12.24 -41.56 1.02
C ALA A 612 -13.77 -41.37 1.12
N ARG A 613 -14.27 -40.72 2.17
CA ARG A 613 -15.73 -40.47 2.36
C ARG A 613 -16.25 -39.28 1.58
N ASN A 614 -15.44 -38.24 1.39
CA ASN A 614 -15.86 -36.97 0.79
C ASN A 614 -15.36 -36.80 -0.67
N GLY A 615 -15.09 -37.90 -1.38
CA GLY A 615 -14.61 -37.89 -2.76
C GLY A 615 -15.43 -36.99 -3.69
N GLN A 616 -14.74 -36.01 -4.30
CA GLN A 616 -15.16 -35.10 -5.37
C GLN A 616 -16.38 -34.16 -5.16
N GLU A 617 -17.42 -34.51 -4.39
CA GLU A 617 -18.66 -33.72 -4.36
C GLU A 617 -18.69 -32.56 -3.36
N ARG A 618 -17.88 -32.58 -2.29
CA ARG A 618 -17.88 -31.53 -1.24
C ARG A 618 -16.93 -30.37 -1.50
N GLN A 619 -15.82 -30.60 -2.20
CA GLN A 619 -14.85 -29.55 -2.54
C GLN A 619 -15.45 -28.51 -3.49
N LEU A 620 -16.27 -28.92 -4.46
CA LEU A 620 -16.91 -27.99 -5.41
C LEU A 620 -18.00 -27.13 -4.76
N ARG A 621 -18.62 -27.58 -3.67
CA ARG A 621 -19.73 -26.86 -3.01
C ARG A 621 -19.23 -25.74 -2.10
N GLY A 622 -18.26 -26.03 -1.23
CA GLY A 622 -17.65 -25.03 -0.35
C GLY A 622 -16.83 -24.00 -1.11
N LEU A 623 -16.14 -24.40 -2.20
CA LEU A 623 -15.44 -23.46 -3.06
C LEU A 623 -16.41 -22.56 -3.82
N ASN A 624 -17.55 -23.08 -4.32
CA ASN A 624 -18.58 -22.26 -4.97
C ASN A 624 -19.24 -21.27 -4.01
N GLU A 625 -19.56 -21.66 -2.78
CA GLU A 625 -20.18 -20.75 -1.81
C GLU A 625 -19.21 -19.65 -1.34
N LYS A 626 -17.92 -19.97 -1.18
CA LYS A 626 -16.87 -18.97 -0.89
C LYS A 626 -16.57 -18.07 -2.09
N LEU A 627 -16.65 -18.60 -3.30
CA LEU A 627 -16.58 -17.82 -4.54
C LEU A 627 -17.77 -16.86 -4.61
N GLU A 628 -18.99 -17.32 -4.35
CA GLU A 628 -20.21 -16.51 -4.29
C GLU A 628 -20.10 -15.41 -3.22
N GLN A 629 -19.52 -15.71 -2.04
CA GLN A 629 -19.35 -14.74 -0.96
C GLN A 629 -18.26 -13.69 -1.26
N THR A 630 -17.15 -14.12 -1.87
CA THR A 630 -16.05 -13.23 -2.28
C THR A 630 -16.45 -12.36 -3.49
N LEU A 631 -17.28 -12.90 -4.39
CA LEU A 631 -17.92 -12.19 -5.51
C LEU A 631 -18.85 -11.06 -5.02
N THR A 632 -19.36 -11.16 -3.79
CA THR A 632 -20.24 -10.14 -3.20
C THR A 632 -19.44 -9.02 -2.53
N GLU A 633 -18.20 -9.27 -2.10
CA GLU A 633 -17.43 -8.34 -1.25
C GLU A 633 -16.21 -7.67 -1.91
N LYS A 634 -15.70 -8.13 -3.07
CA LYS A 634 -14.55 -7.49 -3.74
C LYS A 634 -14.85 -7.04 -5.17
N ARG A 635 -14.83 -5.73 -5.34
CA ARG A 635 -14.66 -5.04 -6.62
C ARG A 635 -13.28 -5.39 -7.20
N ASP A 636 -13.25 -6.37 -8.09
CA ASP A 636 -12.25 -6.54 -9.17
C ASP A 636 -12.88 -7.39 -10.27
N ALA A 637 -13.89 -6.82 -10.93
CA ALA A 637 -14.72 -7.52 -11.90
C ALA A 637 -13.96 -7.83 -13.21
N GLU A 638 -13.01 -7.02 -13.65
CA GLU A 638 -12.50 -7.15 -15.01
C GLU A 638 -11.49 -8.29 -15.21
N HIS A 639 -10.65 -8.57 -14.21
CA HIS A 639 -9.69 -9.68 -14.27
C HIS A 639 -10.38 -11.05 -14.08
N PHE A 640 -11.38 -11.08 -13.19
CA PHE A 640 -12.17 -12.28 -12.90
C PHE A 640 -13.12 -12.67 -14.06
N LEU A 641 -13.66 -11.68 -14.78
CA LEU A 641 -14.55 -11.90 -15.93
C LEU A 641 -13.84 -12.47 -17.16
N ARG A 642 -12.55 -12.19 -17.36
CA ARG A 642 -11.77 -12.78 -18.48
C ARG A 642 -11.55 -14.29 -18.33
N VAL A 643 -11.47 -14.80 -17.11
CA VAL A 643 -11.25 -16.23 -16.82
C VAL A 643 -12.54 -17.06 -16.97
N LEU A 644 -13.71 -16.44 -16.73
CA LEU A 644 -15.03 -17.11 -16.75
C LEU A 644 -15.80 -16.99 -18.06
N ALA A 645 -15.44 -16.05 -18.93
CA ALA A 645 -16.05 -15.80 -20.25
C ALA A 645 -16.17 -17.04 -21.19
N PRO A 646 -15.32 -18.09 -21.11
CA PRO A 646 -15.51 -19.29 -21.92
C PRO A 646 -16.82 -20.02 -21.57
N LYS A 647 -17.15 -20.14 -20.28
CA LYS A 647 -18.26 -20.97 -19.77
C LYS A 647 -19.52 -20.18 -19.43
N TYR A 648 -19.40 -19.00 -18.86
CA TYR A 648 -20.53 -18.16 -18.45
C TYR A 648 -20.73 -17.04 -19.48
N LYS A 649 -21.66 -17.25 -20.41
CA LYS A 649 -21.85 -16.37 -21.57
C LYS A 649 -22.66 -15.12 -21.25
N SER A 650 -23.60 -15.21 -20.32
CA SER A 650 -24.39 -14.05 -19.88
C SER A 650 -24.76 -14.17 -18.40
N VAL A 651 -24.68 -13.08 -17.64
CA VAL A 651 -25.07 -13.01 -16.23
C VAL A 651 -25.79 -11.69 -15.96
N PHE A 652 -26.97 -11.77 -15.34
CA PHE A 652 -27.84 -10.63 -15.07
C PHE A 652 -28.35 -10.65 -13.64
N VAL A 653 -28.43 -9.48 -13.01
CA VAL A 653 -29.22 -9.28 -11.79
C VAL A 653 -30.55 -8.66 -12.19
N VAL A 654 -31.67 -9.25 -11.80
CA VAL A 654 -33.02 -8.85 -12.22
C VAL A 654 -33.87 -8.57 -10.98
N ASP A 655 -34.44 -7.37 -10.92
CA ASP A 655 -35.46 -7.00 -9.95
C ASP A 655 -36.83 -7.46 -10.45
N LEU A 656 -37.39 -8.47 -9.79
CA LEU A 656 -38.66 -9.10 -10.13
C LEU A 656 -39.88 -8.16 -9.93
N LYS A 657 -39.76 -7.07 -9.15
CA LYS A 657 -40.83 -6.08 -8.97
C LYS A 657 -40.82 -5.01 -10.05
N THR A 658 -39.63 -4.54 -10.43
CA THR A 658 -39.50 -3.42 -11.37
C THR A 658 -39.20 -3.86 -12.80
N ASP A 659 -38.97 -5.16 -13.03
CA ASP A 659 -38.54 -5.76 -14.30
C ASP A 659 -37.28 -5.09 -14.89
N ARG A 660 -36.47 -4.50 -14.00
CA ARG A 660 -35.21 -3.88 -14.35
C ARG A 660 -34.08 -4.88 -14.16
N MET A 661 -33.17 -4.89 -15.11
CA MET A 661 -31.97 -5.70 -15.03
C MET A 661 -30.68 -4.87 -14.96
N ARG A 662 -29.68 -5.43 -14.30
CA ARG A 662 -28.30 -4.97 -14.28
C ARG A 662 -27.42 -6.06 -14.88
N GLY A 663 -26.73 -5.75 -15.97
CA GLY A 663 -25.81 -6.67 -16.62
C GLY A 663 -24.52 -6.84 -15.83
N VAL A 664 -24.12 -8.08 -15.59
CA VAL A 664 -22.79 -8.43 -15.04
C VAL A 664 -21.90 -8.96 -16.17
N ILE A 665 -22.45 -9.82 -17.04
CA ILE A 665 -21.85 -10.22 -18.32
C ILE A 665 -22.93 -10.10 -19.38
N VAL A 666 -22.78 -9.15 -20.30
CA VAL A 666 -23.78 -8.90 -21.36
C VAL A 666 -23.11 -9.10 -22.71
N PRO A 667 -23.38 -10.21 -23.42
CA PRO A 667 -22.89 -10.36 -24.78
C PRO A 667 -23.61 -9.39 -25.73
N ASP A 668 -22.91 -8.94 -26.77
CA ASP A 668 -23.36 -7.90 -27.71
C ASP A 668 -24.76 -8.14 -28.30
N TYR A 669 -25.15 -9.41 -28.46
CA TYR A 669 -26.48 -9.74 -28.97
C TYR A 669 -27.59 -9.48 -27.93
N PHE A 670 -27.34 -9.71 -26.64
CA PHE A 670 -28.29 -9.38 -25.56
C PHE A 670 -28.41 -7.86 -25.42
N GLN A 671 -27.31 -7.12 -25.56
CA GLN A 671 -27.31 -5.66 -25.51
C GLN A 671 -28.16 -5.07 -26.66
N LYS A 672 -28.02 -5.60 -27.89
CA LYS A 672 -28.84 -5.18 -29.04
C LYS A 672 -30.34 -5.42 -28.82
N ILE A 673 -30.71 -6.54 -28.20
CA ILE A 673 -32.12 -6.87 -27.89
C ILE A 673 -32.66 -5.97 -26.76
N LEU A 674 -31.83 -5.65 -25.75
CA LEU A 674 -32.14 -4.73 -24.66
C LEU A 674 -32.44 -3.31 -25.18
N ASP A 675 -31.62 -2.82 -26.11
CA ASP A 675 -31.77 -1.50 -26.72
C ASP A 675 -33.07 -1.39 -27.55
N THR A 676 -33.59 -2.50 -28.09
CA THR A 676 -34.86 -2.54 -28.83
C THR A 676 -36.10 -2.82 -27.95
N SER A 677 -35.92 -3.39 -26.75
CA SER A 677 -37.00 -3.83 -25.86
C SER A 677 -37.37 -2.82 -24.77
N GLY A 678 -36.81 -1.61 -24.79
CA GLY A 678 -37.13 -0.55 -23.84
C GLY A 678 -36.70 -0.84 -22.39
N GLY A 679 -35.76 -1.77 -22.19
CA GLY A 679 -35.19 -2.11 -20.87
C GLY A 679 -35.96 -3.15 -20.03
N SER A 680 -36.99 -3.80 -20.58
CA SER A 680 -37.71 -4.92 -19.92
C SER A 680 -36.93 -6.24 -20.08
N PHE A 681 -36.63 -6.91 -18.96
CA PHE A 681 -35.92 -8.20 -19.01
C PHE A 681 -36.82 -9.34 -19.53
N LEU A 682 -38.10 -9.36 -19.15
CA LEU A 682 -39.06 -10.35 -19.67
C LEU A 682 -39.20 -10.31 -21.19
N ALA A 683 -39.27 -9.10 -21.77
CA ALA A 683 -39.35 -8.94 -23.22
C ALA A 683 -38.11 -9.49 -23.93
N VAL A 684 -36.93 -9.24 -23.36
CA VAL A 684 -35.64 -9.72 -23.87
C VAL A 684 -35.56 -11.25 -23.76
N LEU A 685 -35.98 -11.81 -22.63
CA LEU A 685 -35.98 -13.26 -22.39
C LEU A 685 -36.96 -13.99 -23.31
N GLN A 686 -38.14 -13.40 -23.55
CA GLN A 686 -39.13 -13.93 -24.47
C GLN A 686 -38.61 -13.91 -25.91
N GLN A 687 -38.01 -12.81 -26.36
CA GLN A 687 -37.40 -12.72 -27.68
C GLN A 687 -36.21 -13.68 -27.82
N TYR A 688 -35.39 -13.84 -26.78
CA TYR A 688 -34.31 -14.81 -26.75
C TYR A 688 -34.83 -16.25 -26.90
N ARG A 689 -35.86 -16.63 -26.12
CA ARG A 689 -36.52 -17.93 -26.23
C ARG A 689 -37.04 -18.19 -27.64
N ASP A 690 -37.67 -17.20 -28.25
CA ASP A 690 -38.37 -17.37 -29.53
C ASP A 690 -37.41 -17.37 -30.73
N THR A 691 -36.21 -16.78 -30.60
CA THR A 691 -35.23 -16.65 -31.69
C THR A 691 -34.01 -17.58 -31.56
N GLN A 692 -33.54 -17.83 -30.34
CA GLN A 692 -32.28 -18.52 -30.08
C GLN A 692 -32.45 -19.94 -29.56
N VAL A 693 -33.64 -20.32 -29.07
CA VAL A 693 -33.90 -21.66 -28.50
C VAL A 693 -34.65 -22.55 -29.48
N GLN A 694 -34.24 -23.81 -29.58
CA GLN A 694 -34.91 -24.81 -30.42
C GLN A 694 -36.37 -25.02 -29.97
N PRO A 695 -37.33 -25.19 -30.88
CA PRO A 695 -38.75 -25.33 -30.56
C PRO A 695 -39.07 -26.37 -29.49
N ALA A 696 -38.34 -27.50 -29.48
CA ALA A 696 -38.53 -28.60 -28.54
C ALA A 696 -38.26 -28.24 -27.06
N TYR A 697 -37.53 -27.15 -26.79
CA TYR A 697 -37.15 -26.72 -25.43
C TYR A 697 -37.84 -25.41 -25.00
N ARG A 698 -38.71 -24.83 -25.83
CA ARG A 698 -39.35 -23.54 -25.52
C ARG A 698 -40.38 -23.65 -24.41
N GLU A 699 -41.14 -24.75 -24.36
CA GLU A 699 -42.12 -24.97 -23.29
C GLU A 699 -41.45 -25.15 -21.93
N SER A 700 -40.30 -25.83 -21.87
CA SER A 700 -39.56 -25.99 -20.61
C SER A 700 -38.99 -24.68 -20.06
N LEU A 701 -38.93 -23.60 -20.85
CA LEU A 701 -38.48 -22.27 -20.42
C LEU A 701 -39.65 -21.33 -20.13
N ALA A 702 -40.90 -21.78 -20.27
CA ALA A 702 -42.09 -20.93 -20.03
C ALA A 702 -42.18 -20.49 -18.57
N ASP A 703 -41.76 -21.34 -17.64
CA ASP A 703 -41.69 -21.06 -16.20
C ASP A 703 -40.79 -19.86 -15.86
N LEU A 704 -39.78 -19.59 -16.69
CA LEU A 704 -38.87 -18.45 -16.52
C LEU A 704 -39.51 -17.12 -16.91
N LEU A 705 -40.65 -17.12 -17.59
CA LEU A 705 -41.38 -15.89 -17.93
C LEU A 705 -42.42 -15.53 -16.86
N ASP A 706 -42.57 -16.33 -15.80
CA ASP A 706 -43.46 -16.04 -14.68
C ASP A 706 -42.66 -15.65 -13.42
N TYR A 707 -42.57 -14.35 -13.14
CA TYR A 707 -41.89 -13.85 -11.95
C TYR A 707 -42.54 -14.27 -10.64
N ASN A 708 -43.85 -14.59 -10.60
CA ASN A 708 -44.46 -15.11 -9.38
C ASN A 708 -43.96 -16.52 -9.07
N TYR A 709 -43.80 -17.34 -10.11
CA TYR A 709 -43.19 -18.66 -10.00
C TYR A 709 -41.74 -18.56 -9.50
N ILE A 710 -40.92 -17.72 -10.15
CA ILE A 710 -39.51 -17.50 -9.74
C ILE A 710 -39.43 -16.99 -8.30
N ARG A 711 -40.23 -15.99 -7.95
CA ARG A 711 -40.26 -15.43 -6.59
C ARG A 711 -40.64 -16.48 -5.56
N SER A 712 -41.62 -17.32 -5.84
CA SER A 712 -42.04 -18.39 -4.92
C SER A 712 -40.92 -19.39 -4.66
N LYS A 713 -40.12 -19.72 -5.68
CA LYS A 713 -38.98 -20.65 -5.60
C LYS A 713 -37.77 -20.05 -4.88
N VAL A 714 -37.48 -18.79 -5.18
CA VAL A 714 -36.41 -18.02 -4.53
C VAL A 714 -36.67 -17.86 -3.02
N LEU A 715 -37.93 -17.69 -2.61
CA LEU A 715 -38.33 -17.59 -1.20
C LEU A 715 -38.21 -18.91 -0.42
N THR A 716 -38.40 -20.05 -1.09
CA THR A 716 -38.24 -21.37 -0.48
C THR A 716 -36.79 -21.85 -0.49
N GLY A 717 -35.88 -21.09 -1.10
CA GLY A 717 -34.47 -21.47 -1.26
C GLY A 717 -34.23 -22.49 -2.37
N ASP A 718 -35.23 -22.76 -3.20
CA ASP A 718 -35.12 -23.64 -4.36
C ASP A 718 -34.42 -22.91 -5.51
N ILE A 719 -33.51 -23.61 -6.19
CA ILE A 719 -32.84 -23.12 -7.38
C ILE A 719 -33.71 -23.48 -8.60
N VAL A 720 -34.03 -22.49 -9.43
CA VAL A 720 -34.69 -22.74 -10.72
C VAL A 720 -33.62 -22.95 -11.78
N GLU A 721 -33.58 -24.12 -12.40
CA GLU A 721 -32.55 -24.50 -13.37
C GLU A 721 -33.18 -25.21 -14.57
N HIS A 722 -32.83 -24.76 -15.78
CA HIS A 722 -33.28 -25.39 -17.03
C HIS A 722 -32.11 -25.55 -17.98
N THR A 723 -31.99 -26.73 -18.59
CA THR A 723 -31.02 -27.00 -19.66
C THR A 723 -31.77 -27.07 -21.00
N TYR A 724 -31.26 -26.38 -22.01
CA TYR A 724 -31.88 -26.29 -23.33
C TYR A 724 -30.83 -26.26 -24.44
N LYS A 725 -31.26 -26.53 -25.68
CA LYS A 725 -30.42 -26.39 -26.86
C LYS A 725 -30.77 -25.13 -27.65
N LYS A 726 -29.74 -24.42 -28.12
CA LYS A 726 -29.88 -23.29 -29.03
C LYS A 726 -30.01 -23.74 -30.47
N THR A 727 -30.44 -22.83 -31.34
CA THR A 727 -30.62 -23.08 -32.79
C THR A 727 -29.32 -23.44 -33.52
N ASP A 728 -28.16 -23.13 -32.94
CA ASP A 728 -26.81 -23.52 -33.38
C ASP A 728 -26.34 -24.88 -32.80
N ASP A 729 -27.25 -25.64 -32.17
CA ASP A 729 -27.04 -26.93 -31.50
C ASP A 729 -26.11 -26.93 -30.27
N THR A 730 -25.75 -25.73 -29.78
CA THR A 730 -25.04 -25.58 -28.51
C THR A 730 -25.96 -25.84 -27.33
N THR A 731 -25.44 -26.48 -26.28
CA THR A 731 -26.21 -26.81 -25.07
C THR A 731 -25.96 -25.76 -24.00
N PHE A 732 -27.04 -25.11 -23.58
CA PHE A 732 -27.01 -24.04 -22.61
C PHE A 732 -27.80 -24.41 -21.37
N ARG A 733 -27.37 -23.86 -20.23
CA ARG A 733 -28.08 -23.96 -18.96
C ARG A 733 -28.35 -22.56 -18.41
N VAL A 734 -29.59 -22.33 -18.03
CA VAL A 734 -30.02 -21.14 -17.30
C VAL A 734 -30.32 -21.51 -15.86
N LYS A 735 -29.73 -20.76 -14.92
CA LYS A 735 -29.90 -20.93 -13.48
C LYS A 735 -30.33 -19.61 -12.86
N VAL A 736 -31.36 -19.64 -12.02
CA VAL A 736 -31.91 -18.48 -11.32
C VAL A 736 -31.80 -18.69 -9.81
N THR A 737 -31.19 -17.74 -9.12
CA THR A 737 -30.95 -17.78 -7.66
C THR A 737 -31.30 -16.45 -7.00
N PRO A 738 -31.56 -16.41 -5.68
CA PRO A 738 -31.64 -15.14 -4.94
C PRO A 738 -30.35 -14.35 -5.08
N TYR A 739 -30.45 -13.03 -5.23
CA TYR A 739 -29.27 -12.14 -5.27
C TYR A 739 -28.64 -11.94 -3.88
N SER A 740 -29.44 -11.96 -2.82
CA SER A 740 -28.94 -11.85 -1.43
C SER A 740 -29.67 -12.79 -0.47
N ARG A 741 -28.92 -13.41 0.45
CA ARG A 741 -29.44 -14.25 1.55
C ARG A 741 -29.90 -13.42 2.77
N SER A 742 -29.66 -12.10 2.83
CA SER A 742 -29.91 -11.24 4.00
C SER A 742 -31.35 -10.71 4.14
N GLY A 743 -32.27 -11.11 3.25
CA GLY A 743 -33.67 -10.67 3.29
C GLY A 743 -33.93 -9.21 2.91
N SER A 744 -32.90 -8.37 2.77
CA SER A 744 -33.02 -6.96 2.39
C SER A 744 -33.26 -6.74 0.88
N HIS A 745 -32.98 -7.74 0.04
CA HIS A 745 -33.16 -7.70 -1.43
C HIS A 745 -33.92 -8.93 -1.95
N ILE A 746 -35.02 -9.26 -1.27
CA ILE A 746 -35.93 -10.39 -1.56
C ILE A 746 -36.43 -10.47 -3.02
N ASP A 747 -36.47 -9.33 -3.72
CA ASP A 747 -36.99 -9.26 -5.09
C ASP A 747 -35.88 -9.20 -6.16
N GLU A 748 -34.60 -9.18 -5.76
CA GLU A 748 -33.47 -9.24 -6.69
C GLU A 748 -33.01 -10.69 -6.88
N THR A 749 -32.88 -11.11 -8.14
CA THR A 749 -32.50 -12.47 -8.53
C THR A 749 -31.33 -12.44 -9.50
N LEU A 750 -30.43 -13.41 -9.37
CA LEU A 750 -29.29 -13.61 -10.26
C LEU A 750 -29.62 -14.67 -11.31
N TRP A 751 -29.45 -14.32 -12.58
CA TRP A 751 -29.74 -15.15 -13.75
C TRP A 751 -28.44 -15.45 -14.50
N ILE A 752 -28.07 -16.73 -14.58
CA ILE A 752 -26.79 -17.17 -15.15
C ILE A 752 -27.06 -18.07 -16.35
N PHE A 753 -26.51 -17.69 -17.51
CA PHE A 753 -26.54 -18.47 -18.74
C PHE A 753 -25.15 -19.04 -19.03
N SER A 754 -25.04 -20.35 -19.02
CA SER A 754 -23.77 -21.07 -19.19
C SER A 754 -23.81 -22.03 -20.37
N ASP A 755 -22.68 -22.13 -21.07
CA ASP A 755 -22.43 -23.10 -22.15
C ASP A 755 -21.86 -24.39 -21.54
N GLU A 756 -22.61 -25.48 -21.64
CA GLU A 756 -22.22 -26.78 -21.06
C GLU A 756 -21.09 -27.45 -21.84
N GLY A 757 -20.79 -26.99 -23.07
CA GLY A 757 -19.70 -27.50 -23.90
C GLY A 757 -18.34 -26.82 -23.67
N ALA A 758 -18.29 -25.73 -22.91
CA ALA A 758 -17.08 -24.93 -22.73
C ALA A 758 -16.28 -25.31 -21.48
N SER A 759 -15.00 -25.62 -21.67
CA SER A 759 -14.05 -25.93 -20.58
C SER A 759 -13.37 -24.66 -20.03
N LEU A 760 -13.06 -24.65 -18.73
CA LEU A 760 -12.44 -23.52 -18.02
C LEU A 760 -10.90 -23.42 -18.21
N THR A 761 -10.29 -24.29 -19.02
CA THR A 761 -8.83 -24.32 -19.21
C THR A 761 -8.39 -23.21 -20.18
N PRO A 762 -7.47 -22.31 -19.81
CA PRO A 762 -6.94 -21.29 -20.73
C PRO A 762 -6.08 -21.95 -21.83
N PRO A 763 -6.01 -21.36 -23.04
CA PRO A 763 -5.15 -21.88 -24.10
C PRO A 763 -3.68 -21.81 -23.66
N GLN A 764 -2.91 -22.88 -23.94
CA GLN A 764 -1.47 -22.88 -23.75
C GLN A 764 -0.84 -21.76 -24.59
N THR A 765 -0.15 -20.85 -23.93
CA THR A 765 0.61 -19.77 -24.55
C THR A 765 1.71 -20.34 -25.45
N LYS A 766 1.77 -19.86 -26.69
CA LYS A 766 2.91 -19.99 -27.59
C LYS A 766 3.76 -18.74 -27.53
#